data_AF-A0A672LSW5-F1
#
_entry.id   AF-A0A672LSW5-F1
#
_cell.length_a   1.000
_cell.length_b   1.000
_cell.length_c   1.000
_cell.angle_alpha   90.00
_cell.angle_beta   90.00
_cell.angle_gamma   90.00
#
_symmetry.space_group_name_H-M   'P 1'
#
loop_
_entity.id
_entity.type
_entity.pdbx_description
1 polymer ?
#
loop_
_entity_poly.entity_id
_entity_poly.type
_entity_poly.pdbx_seq_one_letter_code
_entity_poly.pdbx_strand_id
1 'polypeptide(L)'
;MASLSQELKRWAVEELELPAARLPDDGYIKTLCVGPGASIWKYITQHIYKERNVRVMRGNIQWYKVLQDKELKQLKNQNKDARRLELQREIDALQTELNQLDTKISRVEDQLATEERNVNRNWEDFMESRHRQILLDSFRQRCSEERNVLLEDTHVIGTQRHALEELSKKAEVKLVFGPSGSSDSEAGANPLVLKDVRELCSERVLFFQGLLQSELNVNQSAEFTHEQRKAVIQHWTSEVENVLRSHPPNQVLSALQALTSRQQVALEEKIAALNVERDVSDLGFRYESDHLIDVSAEQKEELTPVRSLLQSAWEEVEQSYFELAQTRNRCGQLETELTAVMRKAETAHGSDPVSRCVFELEMEGVKQAAVRDRIREQCAQLQLQAREGQDAIRSLQTQWQSVMDFRQLVDRRQEQIRRLIKGNSTVKTELTRVHAEVGQFVQEKLNPQFGSVIKASSELRNSVSQGAKHFSCVALAALNRRAMKGGQKLPAAQLSIHRIQSPAFHKICQSLSFPMYMAPEELWSQAVVLRLELRHLRRLLQLFSESSADLQKLTARLPSPDQQTLVQRVKMVDDEILQTLLPRARELTQRCSKGLLYTDQVKTAITHWWEQPGQFALPEMQREGLTFQQWLQRWKLATKES
;
A
#
# COMPACT_ATOMS: atom_id res chain seq x y z
N MET A 1 112.47 25.29 61.86
CA MET A 1 112.82 24.78 60.52
C MET A 1 111.61 24.06 59.96
N ALA A 2 111.08 24.48 58.82
CA ALA A 2 109.93 23.81 58.18
C ALA A 2 110.37 22.44 57.63
N SER A 3 109.48 21.45 57.55
CA SER A 3 109.83 20.15 56.97
C SER A 3 110.01 20.28 55.45
N LEU A 4 110.99 19.58 54.87
CA LEU A 4 111.29 19.63 53.43
C LEU A 4 110.05 19.41 52.53
N SER A 5 109.09 18.58 52.97
CA SER A 5 107.82 18.35 52.29
C SER A 5 106.90 19.58 52.23
N GLN A 6 106.94 20.45 53.24
CA GLN A 6 106.21 21.72 53.25
C GLN A 6 106.92 22.76 52.38
N GLU A 7 108.26 22.78 52.39
CA GLU A 7 109.06 23.63 51.51
C GLU A 7 108.89 23.25 50.03
N LEU A 8 108.87 21.95 49.71
CA LEU A 8 108.60 21.46 48.35
C LEU A 8 107.19 21.82 47.87
N LYS A 9 106.17 21.74 48.74
CA LYS A 9 104.81 22.18 48.42
C LYS A 9 104.73 23.68 48.18
N ARG A 10 105.34 24.46 49.07
CA ARG A 10 105.37 25.92 48.95
C ARG A 10 106.07 26.32 47.65
N TRP A 11 107.25 25.77 47.39
CA TRP A 11 107.99 25.97 46.15
C TRP A 11 107.19 25.54 44.90
N ALA A 12 106.47 24.42 44.95
CA ALA A 12 105.64 23.99 43.82
C ALA A 12 104.42 24.91 43.57
N VAL A 13 103.84 25.52 44.60
CA VAL A 13 102.73 26.46 44.45
C VAL A 13 103.23 27.86 44.04
N GLU A 14 104.31 28.33 44.65
CA GLU A 14 104.83 29.70 44.48
C GLU A 14 105.72 29.82 43.23
N GLU A 15 106.70 28.94 43.05
CA GLU A 15 107.70 29.02 41.97
C GLU A 15 107.31 28.20 40.73
N LEU A 16 106.58 27.10 40.91
CA LEU A 16 106.05 26.32 39.79
C LEU A 16 104.59 26.66 39.46
N GLU A 17 103.93 27.58 40.16
CA GLU A 17 102.53 27.98 39.95
C GLU A 17 101.54 26.79 39.85
N LEU A 18 101.80 25.68 40.55
CA LEU A 18 100.92 24.50 40.52
C LEU A 18 99.75 24.67 41.51
N PRO A 19 98.48 24.55 41.05
CA PRO A 19 97.34 24.56 41.96
C PRO A 19 97.41 23.39 42.95
N ALA A 20 96.99 23.61 44.20
CA ALA A 20 97.02 22.58 45.25
C ALA A 20 96.30 21.28 44.86
N ALA A 21 95.24 21.36 44.05
CA ALA A 21 94.50 20.20 43.53
C ALA A 21 95.30 19.31 42.55
N ARG A 22 96.40 19.82 41.97
CA ARG A 22 97.28 19.09 41.03
C ARG A 22 98.55 18.56 41.69
N LEU A 23 98.69 18.74 43.00
CA LEU A 23 99.80 18.19 43.78
C LEU A 23 99.44 16.79 44.30
N PRO A 24 100.41 15.87 44.40
CA PRO A 24 100.23 14.62 45.12
C PRO A 24 99.83 14.87 46.58
N ASP A 25 99.09 13.93 47.18
CA ASP A 25 98.63 14.10 48.57
C ASP A 25 99.80 14.10 49.57
N ASP A 26 99.58 14.64 50.76
CA ASP A 26 100.60 14.90 51.78
C ASP A 26 101.46 13.68 52.14
N GLY A 27 100.86 12.49 52.16
CA GLY A 27 101.59 11.24 52.41
C GLY A 27 102.55 10.89 51.26
N TYR A 28 102.14 11.16 50.02
CA TYR A 28 102.91 10.87 48.81
C TYR A 28 104.02 11.91 48.57
N ILE A 29 103.79 13.17 48.95
CA ILE A 29 104.87 14.19 48.94
C ILE A 29 105.89 13.90 50.04
N LYS A 30 105.45 13.41 51.20
CA LYS A 30 106.37 12.99 52.26
C LYS A 30 107.31 11.90 51.77
N THR A 31 106.83 10.88 51.07
CA THR A 31 107.68 9.79 50.55
C THR A 31 108.73 10.27 49.53
N LEU A 32 108.41 11.27 48.70
CA LEU A 32 109.39 11.89 47.79
C LEU A 32 110.53 12.59 48.54
N CYS A 33 110.27 13.09 49.75
CA CYS A 33 111.19 13.85 50.58
C CYS A 33 111.95 13.00 51.62
N VAL A 34 111.98 11.67 51.49
CA VAL A 34 112.73 10.76 52.38
C VAL A 34 113.90 10.10 51.62
N GLY A 35 114.97 9.74 52.33
CA GLY A 35 116.10 8.98 51.77
C GLY A 35 116.93 9.78 50.76
N PRO A 36 117.45 9.15 49.69
CA PRO A 36 118.23 9.83 48.64
C PRO A 36 117.47 10.97 47.95
N GLY A 37 116.12 10.93 47.96
CA GLY A 37 115.27 11.99 47.41
C GLY A 37 115.30 13.28 48.22
N ALA A 38 115.57 13.22 49.52
CA ALA A 38 115.57 14.39 50.40
C ALA A 38 116.66 15.41 50.03
N SER A 39 117.87 14.94 49.73
CA SER A 39 118.98 15.82 49.28
C SER A 39 118.72 16.41 47.90
N ILE A 40 118.10 15.63 47.00
CA ILE A 40 117.75 16.05 45.64
C ILE A 40 116.69 17.15 45.67
N TRP A 41 115.58 16.95 46.37
CA TRP A 41 114.51 17.96 46.46
C TRP A 41 114.92 19.20 47.24
N LYS A 42 115.79 19.06 48.24
CA LYS A 42 116.37 20.21 48.96
C LYS A 42 117.25 21.06 48.05
N TYR A 43 118.07 20.44 47.20
CA TYR A 43 118.87 21.15 46.20
C TYR A 43 117.98 21.82 45.14
N ILE A 44 116.97 21.10 44.64
CA ILE A 44 116.06 21.60 43.59
C ILE A 44 115.29 22.83 44.07
N THR A 45 114.70 22.78 45.26
CA THR A 45 113.90 23.88 45.83
C THR A 45 114.72 25.13 46.16
N GLN A 46 116.03 25.01 46.36
CA GLN A 46 116.93 26.11 46.72
C GLN A 46 117.71 26.71 45.54
N HIS A 47 117.83 26.00 44.41
CA HIS A 47 118.76 26.38 43.34
C HIS A 47 118.16 26.39 41.92
N ILE A 48 116.93 25.91 41.72
CA ILE A 48 116.30 25.88 40.40
C ILE A 48 115.26 26.99 40.26
N TYR A 49 115.65 28.06 39.57
CA TYR A 49 114.79 29.21 39.22
C TYR A 49 114.80 29.55 37.72
N LYS A 50 115.50 28.76 36.89
CA LYS A 50 115.53 28.95 35.42
C LYS A 50 114.27 28.35 34.79
N GLU A 51 113.58 29.13 33.96
CA GLU A 51 112.24 28.83 33.40
C GLU A 51 112.13 27.45 32.71
N ARG A 52 113.16 27.03 31.97
CA ARG A 52 113.19 25.71 31.30
C ARG A 52 113.21 24.55 32.30
N ASN A 53 113.92 24.69 33.41
CA ASN A 53 114.03 23.66 34.44
C ASN A 53 112.80 23.64 35.36
N VAL A 54 112.21 24.81 35.62
CA VAL A 54 110.91 24.98 36.30
C VAL A 54 109.81 24.22 35.55
N ARG A 55 109.74 24.33 34.21
CA ARG A 55 108.77 23.56 33.40
C ARG A 55 108.96 22.05 33.49
N VAL A 56 110.20 21.56 33.52
CA VAL A 56 110.49 20.12 33.66
C VAL A 56 110.10 19.63 35.06
N MET A 57 110.44 20.38 36.11
CA MET A 57 110.09 20.01 37.49
C MET A 57 108.58 20.08 37.74
N ARG A 58 107.88 21.03 37.11
CA ARG A 58 106.41 21.09 37.07
C ARG A 58 105.82 19.82 36.45
N GLY A 59 106.34 19.38 35.31
CA GLY A 59 105.92 18.13 34.66
C GLY A 59 106.15 16.90 35.52
N ASN A 60 107.31 16.82 36.18
CA ASN A 60 107.67 15.69 37.06
C ASN A 60 106.75 15.61 38.29
N ILE A 61 106.45 16.73 38.94
CA ILE A 61 105.55 16.76 40.11
C ILE A 61 104.11 16.39 39.72
N GLN A 62 103.62 16.86 38.57
CA GLN A 62 102.31 16.47 38.04
C GLN A 62 102.27 14.98 37.66
N TRP A 63 103.37 14.41 37.16
CA TRP A 63 103.44 12.99 36.82
C TRP A 63 103.22 12.09 38.06
N TYR A 64 103.76 12.48 39.22
CA TYR A 64 103.51 11.77 40.47
C TYR A 64 102.03 11.82 40.92
N LYS A 65 101.28 12.89 40.58
CA LYS A 65 99.83 12.94 40.83
C LYS A 65 99.06 11.98 39.93
N VAL A 66 99.43 11.91 38.65
CA VAL A 66 98.82 10.97 37.70
C VAL A 66 99.10 9.51 38.08
N LEU A 67 100.30 9.23 38.61
CA LEU A 67 100.64 7.89 39.11
C LEU A 67 99.75 7.50 40.30
N GLN A 68 99.59 8.42 41.26
CA GLN A 68 98.71 8.25 42.42
C GLN A 68 97.24 7.98 42.01
N ASP A 69 96.70 8.76 41.06
CA ASP A 69 95.31 8.61 40.61
C ASP A 69 95.07 7.30 39.83
N LYS A 70 96.09 6.80 39.11
CA LYS A 70 96.04 5.50 38.42
C LYS A 70 96.04 4.33 39.40
N GLU A 71 96.85 4.39 40.46
CA GLU A 71 96.88 3.38 41.52
C GLU A 71 95.54 3.34 42.29
N LEU A 72 94.94 4.50 42.57
CA LEU A 72 93.60 4.63 43.18
C LEU A 72 92.47 4.07 42.30
N LYS A 73 92.52 4.27 40.97
CA LYS A 73 91.55 3.70 40.04
C LYS A 73 91.70 2.19 39.86
N GLN A 74 92.92 1.65 39.90
CA GLN A 74 93.15 0.21 39.91
C GLN A 74 92.61 -0.46 41.17
N LEU A 75 92.79 0.15 42.34
CA LEU A 75 92.20 -0.32 43.60
C LEU A 75 90.66 -0.31 43.59
N LYS A 76 90.03 0.70 42.97
CA LYS A 76 88.57 0.73 42.78
C LYS A 76 88.05 -0.33 41.80
N ASN A 77 88.79 -0.59 40.71
CA ASN A 77 88.41 -1.61 39.72
C ASN A 77 88.62 -3.06 40.20
N GLN A 78 89.50 -3.29 41.17
CA GLN A 78 89.67 -4.60 41.81
C GLN A 78 88.57 -4.90 42.85
N ASN A 79 87.86 -3.88 43.32
CA ASN A 79 86.79 -4.02 44.29
C ASN A 79 85.47 -4.39 43.58
N LYS A 80 85.29 -5.68 43.29
CA LYS A 80 84.13 -6.26 42.58
C LYS A 80 82.78 -5.82 43.17
N ASP A 81 82.72 -5.57 44.47
CA ASP A 81 81.50 -5.18 45.18
C ASP A 81 81.04 -3.76 44.83
N ALA A 82 81.97 -2.83 44.62
CA ALA A 82 81.65 -1.46 44.22
C ALA A 82 81.05 -1.41 42.80
N ARG A 83 81.60 -2.21 41.88
CA ARG A 83 81.10 -2.31 40.50
C ARG A 83 79.74 -3.01 40.40
N ARG A 84 79.51 -4.01 41.24
CA ARG A 84 78.20 -4.67 41.36
C ARG A 84 77.13 -3.68 41.83
N LEU A 85 77.45 -2.80 42.77
CA LEU A 85 76.54 -1.77 43.28
C LEU A 85 76.20 -0.70 42.22
N GLU A 86 77.15 -0.33 41.38
CA GLU A 86 76.94 0.65 40.30
C GLU A 86 76.03 0.09 39.19
N LEU A 87 76.31 -1.13 38.72
CA LEU A 87 75.44 -1.82 37.76
C LEU A 87 74.04 -2.06 38.32
N GLN A 88 73.92 -2.37 39.63
CA GLN A 88 72.62 -2.50 40.27
C GLN A 88 71.83 -1.20 40.20
N ARG A 89 72.48 -0.04 40.45
CA ARG A 89 71.81 1.27 40.34
C ARG A 89 71.38 1.59 38.90
N GLU A 90 72.19 1.24 37.90
CA GLU A 90 71.82 1.42 36.49
C GLU A 90 70.65 0.52 36.09
N ILE A 91 70.65 -0.74 36.55
CA ILE A 91 69.52 -1.67 36.34
C ILE A 91 68.26 -1.12 37.01
N ASP A 92 68.34 -0.67 38.25
CA ASP A 92 67.22 -0.09 38.97
C ASP A 92 66.70 1.17 38.24
N ALA A 93 67.59 2.03 37.75
CA ALA A 93 67.23 3.21 36.97
C ALA A 93 66.49 2.86 35.67
N LEU A 94 67.02 1.92 34.88
CA LEU A 94 66.37 1.45 33.65
C LEU A 94 65.03 0.76 33.93
N GLN A 95 64.92 0.01 35.04
CA GLN A 95 63.64 -0.57 35.47
C GLN A 95 62.61 0.52 35.79
N THR A 96 63.02 1.61 36.45
CA THR A 96 62.10 2.73 36.69
C THR A 96 61.67 3.43 35.41
N GLU A 97 62.58 3.62 34.45
CA GLU A 97 62.27 4.23 33.15
C GLU A 97 61.33 3.35 32.33
N LEU A 98 61.55 2.04 32.31
CA LEU A 98 60.70 1.06 31.62
C LEU A 98 59.28 1.04 32.22
N ASN A 99 59.16 1.05 33.55
CA ASN A 99 57.86 1.19 34.23
C ASN A 99 57.16 2.53 33.90
N GLN A 100 57.91 3.63 33.74
CA GLN A 100 57.35 4.92 33.33
C GLN A 100 56.87 4.91 31.87
N LEU A 101 57.54 4.18 30.99
CA LEU A 101 57.10 4.01 29.61
C LEU A 101 55.86 3.12 29.52
N ASP A 102 55.83 2.00 30.22
CA ASP A 102 54.66 1.10 30.26
C ASP A 102 53.42 1.80 30.80
N THR A 103 53.56 2.61 31.85
CA THR A 103 52.45 3.42 32.38
C THR A 103 51.98 4.50 31.41
N LYS A 104 52.89 5.11 30.63
CA LYS A 104 52.51 6.04 29.55
C LYS A 104 51.80 5.33 28.41
N ILE A 105 52.29 4.17 27.98
CA ILE A 105 51.68 3.36 26.91
C ILE A 105 50.26 2.96 27.33
N SER A 106 50.10 2.36 28.51
CA SER A 106 48.79 1.94 29.02
C SER A 106 47.81 3.12 29.11
N ARG A 107 48.26 4.31 29.53
CA ARG A 107 47.43 5.52 29.57
C ARG A 107 46.99 5.97 28.18
N VAL A 108 47.89 5.92 27.19
CA VAL A 108 47.58 6.30 25.81
C VAL A 108 46.63 5.27 25.17
N GLU A 109 46.82 3.98 25.42
CA GLU A 109 45.93 2.91 24.97
C GLU A 109 44.51 3.07 25.54
N ASP A 110 44.39 3.37 26.84
CA ASP A 110 43.10 3.64 27.48
C ASP A 110 42.41 4.87 26.87
N GLN A 111 43.18 5.94 26.61
CA GLN A 111 42.69 7.14 25.95
C GLN A 111 42.22 6.86 24.52
N LEU A 112 43.01 6.12 23.74
CA LEU A 112 42.67 5.73 22.37
C LEU A 112 41.38 4.90 22.36
N ALA A 113 41.25 3.92 23.26
CA ALA A 113 40.06 3.10 23.38
C ALA A 113 38.83 3.90 23.81
N THR A 114 38.99 4.95 24.63
CA THR A 114 37.89 5.87 24.95
C THR A 114 37.46 6.72 23.76
N GLU A 115 38.41 7.26 23.00
CA GLU A 115 38.11 8.07 21.82
C GLU A 115 37.46 7.24 20.71
N GLU A 116 37.96 6.03 20.45
CA GLU A 116 37.34 5.11 19.47
C GLU A 116 35.89 4.79 19.84
N ARG A 117 35.62 4.54 21.13
CA ARG A 117 34.24 4.34 21.63
C ARG A 117 33.37 5.58 21.42
N ASN A 118 33.92 6.78 21.64
CA ASN A 118 33.19 8.03 21.44
C ASN A 118 32.90 8.27 19.95
N VAL A 119 33.87 8.06 19.08
CA VAL A 119 33.72 8.19 17.62
C VAL A 119 32.65 7.21 17.11
N ASN A 120 32.68 5.95 17.55
CA ASN A 120 31.67 4.98 17.15
C ASN A 120 30.26 5.37 17.60
N ARG A 121 30.07 5.84 18.84
CA ARG A 121 28.76 6.35 19.31
C ARG A 121 28.28 7.55 18.50
N ASN A 122 29.17 8.54 18.30
CA ASN A 122 28.83 9.73 17.54
C ASN A 122 28.46 9.38 16.09
N TRP A 123 29.13 8.38 15.50
CA TRP A 123 28.81 7.88 14.17
C TRP A 123 27.45 7.18 14.12
N GLU A 124 27.14 6.33 15.10
CA GLU A 124 25.84 5.68 15.23
C GLU A 124 24.70 6.72 15.37
N ASP A 125 24.87 7.72 16.24
CA ASP A 125 23.91 8.80 16.45
C ASP A 125 23.71 9.66 15.19
N PHE A 126 24.81 9.98 14.49
CA PHE A 126 24.77 10.70 13.22
C PHE A 126 24.01 9.90 12.15
N MET A 127 24.32 8.61 12.00
CA MET A 127 23.67 7.74 11.04
C MET A 127 22.19 7.53 11.36
N GLU A 128 21.83 7.34 12.64
CA GLU A 128 20.43 7.26 13.07
C GLU A 128 19.67 8.57 12.77
N SER A 129 20.27 9.73 13.07
CA SER A 129 19.69 11.05 12.77
C SER A 129 19.48 11.24 11.27
N ARG A 130 20.48 10.89 10.44
CA ARG A 130 20.40 10.98 8.98
C ARG A 130 19.30 10.08 8.41
N HIS A 131 19.21 8.83 8.84
CA HIS A 131 18.15 7.93 8.40
C HIS A 131 16.76 8.43 8.83
N ARG A 132 16.64 8.95 10.06
CA ARG A 132 15.39 9.52 10.56
C ARG A 132 14.95 10.72 9.74
N GLN A 133 15.90 11.57 9.33
CA GLN A 133 15.61 12.71 8.47
C GLN A 133 15.05 12.28 7.11
N ILE A 134 15.66 11.29 6.45
CA ILE A 134 15.16 10.74 5.17
C ILE A 134 13.74 10.14 5.34
N LEU A 135 13.49 9.41 6.43
CA LEU A 135 12.16 8.89 6.73
C LEU A 135 11.13 10.00 6.96
N LEU A 136 11.51 11.09 7.63
CA LEU A 136 10.64 12.24 7.83
C LEU A 136 10.38 13.00 6.52
N ASP A 137 11.39 13.15 5.67
CA ASP A 137 11.24 13.82 4.37
C ASP A 137 10.30 13.04 3.45
N SER A 138 10.46 11.71 3.38
CA SER A 138 9.53 10.83 2.64
C SER A 138 8.12 10.83 3.24
N PHE A 139 7.99 10.81 4.58
CA PHE A 139 6.69 10.95 5.25
C PHE A 139 6.02 12.29 4.93
N ARG A 140 6.78 13.38 4.97
CA ARG A 140 6.30 14.73 4.63
C ARG A 140 5.83 14.82 3.19
N GLN A 141 6.60 14.24 2.25
CA GLN A 141 6.22 14.20 0.85
C GLN A 141 4.88 13.48 0.67
N ARG A 142 4.76 12.27 1.24
CA ARG A 142 3.51 11.48 1.18
C ARG A 142 2.32 12.25 1.77
N CYS A 143 2.48 12.87 2.94
CA CYS A 143 1.42 13.69 3.53
C CYS A 143 1.04 14.90 2.64
N SER A 144 2.00 15.48 1.91
CA SER A 144 1.72 16.55 0.96
C SER A 144 0.94 16.06 -0.25
N GLU A 145 1.28 14.89 -0.78
CA GLU A 145 0.57 14.25 -1.89
C GLU A 145 -0.87 13.90 -1.49
N GLU A 146 -1.05 13.24 -0.34
CA GLU A 146 -2.39 12.92 0.21
C GLU A 146 -3.22 14.19 0.44
N ARG A 147 -2.61 15.28 0.93
CA ARG A 147 -3.28 16.57 1.10
C ARG A 147 -3.72 17.17 -0.25
N ASN A 148 -2.90 17.07 -1.29
CA ASN A 148 -3.24 17.62 -2.60
C ASN A 148 -4.44 16.90 -3.20
N VAL A 149 -4.49 15.56 -3.11
CA VAL A 149 -5.66 14.77 -3.55
C VAL A 149 -6.92 15.18 -2.78
N LEU A 150 -6.83 15.30 -1.46
CA LEU A 150 -7.96 15.74 -0.64
C LEU A 150 -8.42 17.17 -0.97
N LEU A 151 -7.51 18.06 -1.37
CA LEU A 151 -7.85 19.43 -1.80
C LEU A 151 -8.61 19.43 -3.13
N GLU A 152 -8.21 18.59 -4.09
CA GLU A 152 -8.92 18.40 -5.36
C GLU A 152 -10.33 17.86 -5.11
N ASP A 153 -10.46 16.81 -4.28
CA ASP A 153 -11.76 16.25 -3.89
C ASP A 153 -12.63 17.30 -3.19
N THR A 154 -12.05 18.08 -2.28
CA THR A 154 -12.76 19.16 -1.58
C THR A 154 -13.25 20.23 -2.54
N HIS A 155 -12.45 20.56 -3.57
CA HIS A 155 -12.86 21.50 -4.60
C HIS A 155 -14.03 20.95 -5.44
N VAL A 156 -13.97 19.70 -5.90
CA VAL A 156 -15.05 19.06 -6.67
C VAL A 156 -16.34 18.95 -5.84
N ILE A 157 -16.24 18.53 -4.59
CA ILE A 157 -17.40 18.49 -3.68
C ILE A 157 -17.90 19.91 -3.42
N GLY A 158 -17.01 20.89 -3.28
CA GLY A 158 -17.35 22.30 -3.07
C GLY A 158 -18.15 22.89 -4.24
N THR A 159 -17.75 22.63 -5.49
CA THR A 159 -18.49 23.11 -6.67
C THR A 159 -19.86 22.44 -6.78
N GLN A 160 -19.95 21.13 -6.54
CA GLN A 160 -21.23 20.40 -6.53
C GLN A 160 -22.16 20.91 -5.41
N ARG A 161 -21.63 21.09 -4.21
CA ARG A 161 -22.35 21.66 -3.06
C ARG A 161 -22.88 23.06 -3.38
N HIS A 162 -22.05 23.91 -4.00
CA HIS A 162 -22.46 25.25 -4.39
C HIS A 162 -23.57 25.23 -5.43
N ALA A 163 -23.48 24.36 -6.46
CA ALA A 163 -24.56 24.18 -7.44
C ALA A 163 -25.88 23.73 -6.77
N LEU A 164 -25.82 22.81 -5.81
CA LEU A 164 -26.97 22.37 -5.04
C LEU A 164 -27.54 23.47 -4.13
N GLU A 165 -26.69 24.30 -3.52
CA GLU A 165 -27.12 25.47 -2.74
C GLU A 165 -27.84 26.50 -3.61
N GLU A 166 -27.31 26.80 -4.80
CA GLU A 166 -27.95 27.69 -5.76
C GLU A 166 -29.30 27.14 -6.24
N LEU A 167 -29.40 25.83 -6.48
CA LEU A 167 -30.69 25.17 -6.74
C LEU A 167 -31.64 25.27 -5.55
N SER A 168 -31.16 25.08 -4.32
CA SER A 168 -31.97 25.22 -3.12
C SER A 168 -32.51 26.64 -2.96
N LYS A 169 -31.68 27.67 -3.18
CA LYS A 169 -32.11 29.08 -3.17
C LYS A 169 -33.16 29.36 -4.24
N LYS A 170 -32.97 28.84 -5.46
CA LYS A 170 -34.00 28.94 -6.51
C LYS A 170 -35.30 28.27 -6.07
N ALA A 171 -35.25 27.13 -5.38
CA ALA A 171 -36.43 26.37 -4.95
C ALA A 171 -37.34 27.14 -3.99
N GLU A 172 -36.79 28.06 -3.19
CA GLU A 172 -37.54 28.91 -2.26
C GLU A 172 -38.38 29.98 -2.97
N VAL A 173 -37.98 30.38 -4.18
CA VAL A 173 -38.73 31.34 -4.99
C VAL A 173 -39.98 30.67 -5.55
N LYS A 174 -41.15 31.08 -5.04
CA LYS A 174 -42.45 30.67 -5.60
C LYS A 174 -42.67 31.34 -6.95
N LEU A 175 -42.80 30.52 -7.99
CA LEU A 175 -43.12 30.99 -9.34
C LEU A 175 -44.63 31.12 -9.51
N VAL A 176 -45.06 32.22 -10.14
CA VAL A 176 -46.46 32.42 -10.55
C VAL A 176 -46.51 32.29 -12.06
N PHE A 177 -47.36 31.39 -12.55
CA PHE A 177 -47.61 31.21 -13.97
C PHE A 177 -48.88 31.97 -14.37
N GLY A 178 -48.78 32.85 -15.37
CA GLY A 178 -49.91 33.70 -15.79
C GLY A 178 -51.10 32.91 -16.34
N PRO A 179 -52.31 33.51 -16.32
CA PRO A 179 -53.55 32.88 -16.79
C PRO A 179 -53.54 32.58 -18.29
N SER A 180 -54.30 31.55 -18.67
CA SER A 180 -54.24 30.78 -19.93
C SER A 180 -54.65 31.50 -21.22
N GLY A 181 -54.78 32.84 -21.25
CA GLY A 181 -55.52 33.54 -22.31
C GLY A 181 -54.75 34.46 -23.26
N SER A 182 -53.52 34.91 -22.97
CA SER A 182 -52.85 35.85 -23.87
C SER A 182 -51.91 35.11 -24.83
N SER A 183 -52.26 35.17 -26.12
CA SER A 183 -51.30 35.22 -27.23
C SER A 183 -50.07 36.05 -26.83
N ASP A 184 -48.89 35.67 -27.32
CA ASP A 184 -47.53 36.13 -26.97
C ASP A 184 -47.26 37.66 -27.04
N SER A 185 -48.07 38.48 -26.41
CA SER A 185 -47.92 39.93 -26.38
C SER A 185 -48.42 40.47 -25.04
N GLU A 186 -47.43 40.81 -24.21
CA GLU A 186 -47.48 41.86 -23.20
C GLU A 186 -48.34 41.61 -21.94
N ALA A 187 -47.75 40.90 -20.95
CA ALA A 187 -47.66 41.34 -19.54
C ALA A 187 -47.12 40.21 -18.65
N GLY A 188 -45.79 40.06 -18.61
CA GLY A 188 -45.08 39.16 -17.68
C GLY A 188 -44.24 38.12 -18.40
N ALA A 189 -42.92 38.22 -18.28
CA ALA A 189 -42.00 37.22 -18.82
C ALA A 189 -42.32 35.84 -18.21
N ASN A 190 -42.67 34.86 -19.06
CA ASN A 190 -42.90 33.49 -18.61
C ASN A 190 -41.60 32.97 -17.93
N PRO A 191 -41.70 32.29 -16.77
CA PRO A 191 -40.52 31.70 -16.13
C PRO A 191 -39.80 30.75 -17.09
N LEU A 192 -38.47 30.80 -17.11
CA LEU A 192 -37.65 29.98 -18.01
C LEU A 192 -37.97 28.48 -17.91
N VAL A 193 -38.19 27.98 -16.69
CA VAL A 193 -38.62 26.59 -16.44
C VAL A 193 -39.91 26.20 -17.17
N LEU A 194 -40.86 27.12 -17.35
CA LEU A 194 -42.11 26.85 -18.07
C LEU A 194 -41.84 26.68 -19.58
N LYS A 195 -40.90 27.46 -20.12
CA LYS A 195 -40.49 27.38 -21.51
C LYS A 195 -39.77 26.05 -21.78
N ASP A 196 -38.74 25.75 -20.99
CA ASP A 196 -37.92 24.55 -21.17
C ASP A 196 -38.76 23.26 -21.04
N VAL A 197 -39.66 23.22 -20.04
CA VAL A 197 -40.59 22.08 -19.87
C VAL A 197 -41.58 21.99 -21.02
N ARG A 198 -42.10 23.12 -21.54
CA ARG A 198 -43.01 23.13 -22.69
C ARG A 198 -42.33 22.61 -23.95
N GLU A 199 -41.11 23.03 -24.21
CA GLU A 199 -40.32 22.57 -25.37
C GLU A 199 -40.11 21.05 -25.30
N LEU A 200 -39.66 20.53 -24.15
CA LEU A 200 -39.52 19.09 -23.90
C LEU A 200 -40.83 18.30 -24.10
N CYS A 201 -41.95 18.83 -23.60
CA CYS A 201 -43.26 18.22 -23.81
C CYS A 201 -43.66 18.25 -25.28
N SER A 202 -43.39 19.34 -25.98
CA SER A 202 -43.75 19.52 -27.40
C SER A 202 -42.95 18.59 -28.31
N GLU A 203 -41.64 18.47 -28.09
CA GLU A 203 -40.78 17.51 -28.80
C GLU A 203 -41.30 16.08 -28.66
N ARG A 204 -41.69 15.69 -27.44
CA ARG A 204 -42.23 14.37 -27.17
C ARG A 204 -43.59 14.13 -27.83
N VAL A 205 -44.45 15.15 -27.86
CA VAL A 205 -45.73 15.08 -28.57
C VAL A 205 -45.51 14.95 -30.07
N LEU A 206 -44.60 15.73 -30.67
CA LEU A 206 -44.27 15.65 -32.10
C LEU A 206 -43.72 14.26 -32.47
N PHE A 207 -42.87 13.69 -31.62
CA PHE A 207 -42.38 12.32 -31.82
C PHE A 207 -43.53 11.29 -31.81
N PHE A 208 -44.44 11.35 -30.85
CA PHE A 208 -45.59 10.45 -30.81
C PHE A 208 -46.57 10.67 -31.97
N GLN A 209 -46.76 11.90 -32.42
CA GLN A 209 -47.57 12.21 -33.60
C GLN A 209 -46.95 11.60 -34.87
N GLY A 210 -45.62 11.69 -35.03
CA GLY A 210 -44.90 11.04 -36.13
C GLY A 210 -45.06 9.52 -36.12
N LEU A 211 -44.99 8.89 -34.95
CA LEU A 211 -45.26 7.44 -34.81
C LEU A 211 -46.71 7.09 -35.16
N LEU A 212 -47.69 7.84 -34.65
CA LEU A 212 -49.10 7.58 -34.92
C LEU A 212 -49.44 7.76 -36.42
N GLN A 213 -48.91 8.79 -37.06
CA GLN A 213 -49.11 9.01 -38.50
C GLN A 213 -48.48 7.89 -39.34
N SER A 214 -47.34 7.32 -38.91
CA SER A 214 -46.75 6.15 -39.56
C SER A 214 -47.61 4.88 -39.44
N GLU A 215 -48.37 4.72 -38.35
CA GLU A 215 -49.27 3.57 -38.15
C GLU A 215 -50.63 3.73 -38.86
N LEU A 216 -51.10 4.97 -39.06
CA LEU A 216 -52.40 5.26 -39.68
C LEU A 216 -52.34 5.36 -41.21
N ASN A 217 -51.18 5.72 -41.79
CA ASN A 217 -51.00 5.82 -43.23
C ASN A 217 -50.70 4.44 -43.84
N VAL A 218 -51.59 3.95 -44.71
CA VAL A 218 -51.46 2.68 -45.44
C VAL A 218 -50.22 2.65 -46.37
N ASN A 219 -49.66 3.82 -46.70
CA ASN A 219 -48.46 3.96 -47.52
C ASN A 219 -47.20 4.09 -46.64
N GLN A 220 -46.53 2.96 -46.46
CA GLN A 220 -45.33 2.67 -45.65
C GLN A 220 -44.07 3.50 -46.00
N SER A 221 -44.10 4.84 -45.93
CA SER A 221 -42.95 5.65 -46.38
C SER A 221 -42.10 6.29 -45.26
N ALA A 222 -42.48 6.18 -43.99
CA ALA A 222 -41.71 6.79 -42.90
C ALA A 222 -41.80 6.00 -41.57
N GLU A 223 -41.43 4.72 -41.58
CA GLU A 223 -41.20 4.00 -40.33
C GLU A 223 -39.83 4.35 -39.75
N PHE A 224 -39.80 4.94 -38.54
CA PHE A 224 -38.55 5.13 -37.81
C PHE A 224 -37.86 3.78 -37.56
N THR A 225 -36.57 3.68 -37.88
CA THR A 225 -35.78 2.50 -37.52
C THR A 225 -35.64 2.40 -36.00
N HIS A 226 -35.40 1.18 -35.49
CA HIS A 226 -35.20 0.96 -34.06
C HIS A 226 -34.09 1.84 -33.47
N GLU A 227 -33.00 2.04 -34.22
CA GLU A 227 -31.88 2.88 -33.78
C GLU A 227 -32.25 4.37 -33.71
N GLN A 228 -33.00 4.88 -34.69
CA GLN A 228 -33.49 6.26 -34.67
C GLN A 228 -34.42 6.50 -33.47
N ARG A 229 -35.33 5.55 -33.17
CA ARG A 229 -36.20 5.63 -31.99
C ARG A 229 -35.38 5.68 -30.70
N LYS A 230 -34.35 4.83 -30.59
CA LYS A 230 -33.45 4.81 -29.43
C LYS A 230 -32.69 6.13 -29.29
N ALA A 231 -32.17 6.68 -30.39
CA ALA A 231 -31.44 7.95 -30.38
C ALA A 231 -32.32 9.12 -29.93
N VAL A 232 -33.57 9.21 -30.42
CA VAL A 232 -34.52 10.24 -30.00
C VAL A 232 -34.86 10.12 -28.51
N ILE A 233 -35.06 8.90 -28.01
CA ILE A 233 -35.32 8.66 -26.58
C ILE A 233 -34.11 9.06 -25.73
N GLN A 234 -32.88 8.74 -26.16
CA GLN A 234 -31.66 9.13 -25.46
C GLN A 234 -31.47 10.64 -25.43
N HIS A 235 -31.66 11.32 -26.56
CA HIS A 235 -31.62 12.78 -26.64
C HIS A 235 -32.62 13.41 -25.68
N TRP A 236 -33.89 13.01 -25.76
CA TRP A 236 -34.93 13.54 -24.87
C TRP A 236 -34.61 13.29 -23.39
N THR A 237 -34.07 12.12 -23.05
CA THR A 237 -33.67 11.81 -21.66
C THR A 237 -32.53 12.71 -21.19
N SER A 238 -31.54 12.97 -22.04
CA SER A 238 -30.44 13.92 -21.74
C SER A 238 -30.95 15.34 -21.51
N GLU A 239 -31.90 15.81 -22.32
CA GLU A 239 -32.48 17.14 -22.16
C GLU A 239 -33.33 17.25 -20.88
N VAL A 240 -34.05 16.19 -20.51
CA VAL A 240 -34.74 16.13 -19.21
C VAL A 240 -33.76 16.22 -18.05
N GLU A 241 -32.63 15.52 -18.12
CA GLU A 241 -31.59 15.62 -17.10
C GLU A 241 -31.01 17.04 -17.01
N ASN A 242 -30.81 17.72 -18.14
CA ASN A 242 -30.33 19.11 -18.18
C ASN A 242 -31.33 20.07 -17.50
N VAL A 243 -32.62 19.90 -17.75
CA VAL A 243 -33.67 20.69 -17.07
C VAL A 243 -33.68 20.43 -15.57
N LEU A 244 -33.58 19.16 -15.13
CA LEU A 244 -33.53 18.80 -13.71
C LEU A 244 -32.25 19.27 -13.00
N ARG A 245 -31.13 19.44 -13.72
CA ARG A 245 -29.90 20.06 -13.19
C ARG A 245 -30.01 21.58 -13.07
N SER A 246 -30.80 22.22 -13.93
CA SER A 246 -30.86 23.68 -14.04
C SER A 246 -31.95 24.30 -13.17
N HIS A 247 -33.03 23.54 -12.93
CA HIS A 247 -34.24 23.98 -12.25
C HIS A 247 -34.62 23.05 -11.08
N PRO A 248 -35.08 23.61 -9.95
CA PRO A 248 -35.57 22.84 -8.81
C PRO A 248 -36.76 21.92 -9.14
N PRO A 249 -36.85 20.71 -8.54
CA PRO A 249 -37.94 19.77 -8.81
C PRO A 249 -39.34 20.33 -8.55
N ASN A 250 -39.52 21.13 -7.49
CA ASN A 250 -40.80 21.76 -7.18
C ASN A 250 -41.22 22.76 -8.27
N GLN A 251 -40.28 23.51 -8.86
CA GLN A 251 -40.56 24.43 -9.96
C GLN A 251 -40.92 23.69 -11.24
N VAL A 252 -40.20 22.61 -11.56
CA VAL A 252 -40.51 21.73 -12.71
C VAL A 252 -41.91 21.12 -12.55
N LEU A 253 -42.24 20.61 -11.37
CA LEU A 253 -43.58 20.08 -11.07
C LEU A 253 -44.65 21.16 -11.19
N SER A 254 -44.40 22.37 -10.71
CA SER A 254 -45.34 23.49 -10.81
C SER A 254 -45.53 23.92 -12.28
N ALA A 255 -44.48 23.90 -13.09
CA ALA A 255 -44.55 24.16 -14.52
C ALA A 255 -45.35 23.09 -15.27
N LEU A 256 -45.11 21.80 -14.96
CA LEU A 256 -45.90 20.69 -15.49
C LEU A 256 -47.38 20.83 -15.09
N GLN A 257 -47.67 21.13 -13.82
CA GLN A 257 -49.03 21.37 -13.34
C GLN A 257 -49.70 22.53 -14.10
N ALA A 258 -49.00 23.65 -14.30
CA ALA A 258 -49.53 24.78 -15.04
C ALA A 258 -49.82 24.42 -16.51
N LEU A 259 -48.92 23.67 -17.17
CA LEU A 259 -49.15 23.19 -18.55
C LEU A 259 -50.32 22.20 -18.60
N THR A 260 -50.43 21.27 -17.66
CA THR A 260 -51.54 20.33 -17.58
C THR A 260 -52.87 21.05 -17.34
N SER A 261 -52.92 22.01 -16.41
CA SER A 261 -54.12 22.82 -16.18
C SER A 261 -54.52 23.63 -17.41
N ARG A 262 -53.55 24.19 -18.15
CA ARG A 262 -53.83 24.88 -19.44
C ARG A 262 -54.42 23.92 -20.47
N GLN A 263 -53.84 22.73 -20.61
CA GLN A 263 -54.36 21.71 -21.54
C GLN A 263 -55.72 21.19 -21.09
N GLN A 264 -55.97 21.06 -19.79
CA GLN A 264 -57.26 20.68 -19.24
C GLN A 264 -58.33 21.71 -19.61
N VAL A 265 -58.07 23.00 -19.39
CA VAL A 265 -59.02 24.07 -19.77
C VAL A 265 -59.29 24.05 -21.27
N ALA A 266 -58.25 23.94 -22.11
CA ALA A 266 -58.42 23.84 -23.55
C ALA A 266 -59.22 22.60 -23.98
N LEU A 267 -59.11 21.49 -23.25
CA LEU A 267 -59.88 20.28 -23.47
C LEU A 267 -61.34 20.46 -23.01
N GLU A 268 -61.57 21.07 -21.85
CA GLU A 268 -62.90 21.41 -21.33
C GLU A 268 -63.63 22.37 -22.26
N GLU A 269 -62.95 23.39 -22.81
CA GLU A 269 -63.49 24.29 -23.84
C GLU A 269 -63.88 23.53 -25.11
N LYS A 270 -63.03 22.60 -25.58
CA LYS A 270 -63.37 21.74 -26.71
C LYS A 270 -64.56 20.84 -26.41
N ILE A 271 -64.64 20.27 -25.22
CA ILE A 271 -65.78 19.44 -24.79
C ILE A 271 -67.05 20.27 -24.67
N ALA A 272 -66.97 21.50 -24.16
CA ALA A 272 -68.11 22.41 -24.09
C ALA A 272 -68.56 22.91 -25.48
N ALA A 273 -67.62 23.03 -26.43
CA ALA A 273 -67.91 23.33 -27.82
C ALA A 273 -68.48 22.13 -28.60
N LEU A 274 -68.24 20.90 -28.14
CA LEU A 274 -68.86 19.70 -28.72
C LEU A 274 -70.35 19.72 -28.41
N ASN A 275 -71.16 19.84 -29.45
CA ASN A 275 -72.59 19.72 -29.34
C ASN A 275 -72.99 18.34 -29.86
N VAL A 276 -72.96 17.36 -28.97
CA VAL A 276 -73.29 15.96 -29.30
C VAL A 276 -74.69 15.86 -29.90
N GLU A 277 -75.67 16.65 -29.45
CA GLU A 277 -77.01 16.64 -30.03
C GLU A 277 -77.01 17.14 -31.47
N ARG A 278 -76.27 18.22 -31.77
CA ARG A 278 -76.11 18.75 -33.12
C ARG A 278 -75.32 17.79 -34.00
N ASP A 279 -74.21 17.26 -33.52
CA ASP A 279 -73.37 16.31 -34.27
C ASP A 279 -74.14 15.03 -34.59
N VAL A 280 -74.94 14.53 -33.63
CA VAL A 280 -75.84 13.38 -33.80
C VAL A 280 -76.98 13.72 -34.76
N SER A 281 -77.54 14.93 -34.69
CA SER A 281 -78.58 15.42 -35.63
C SER A 281 -78.06 15.61 -37.06
N ASP A 282 -76.84 16.14 -37.22
CA ASP A 282 -76.16 16.29 -38.52
C ASP A 282 -75.86 14.93 -39.15
N LEU A 283 -75.65 13.90 -38.32
CA LEU A 283 -75.56 12.49 -38.74
C LEU A 283 -76.93 11.84 -38.97
N GLY A 284 -78.04 12.55 -38.74
CA GLY A 284 -79.39 12.06 -38.96
C GLY A 284 -79.97 11.27 -37.78
N PHE A 285 -79.46 11.42 -36.57
CA PHE A 285 -79.94 10.73 -35.37
C PHE A 285 -80.39 11.73 -34.29
N ARG A 286 -81.19 11.28 -33.32
CA ARG A 286 -81.63 12.02 -32.14
C ARG A 286 -81.39 11.14 -30.92
N TYR A 287 -80.84 11.71 -29.87
CA TYR A 287 -80.54 10.98 -28.64
C TYR A 287 -81.71 11.13 -27.66
N GLU A 288 -82.42 10.04 -27.38
CA GLU A 288 -83.55 10.00 -26.43
C GLU A 288 -83.44 8.74 -25.55
N SER A 289 -83.52 8.92 -24.22
CA SER A 289 -83.60 7.81 -23.24
C SER A 289 -82.52 6.73 -23.41
N ASP A 290 -81.24 7.12 -23.47
CA ASP A 290 -80.07 6.25 -23.67
C ASP A 290 -80.04 5.48 -25.01
N HIS A 291 -80.87 5.88 -25.97
CA HIS A 291 -80.95 5.27 -27.29
C HIS A 291 -80.76 6.31 -28.40
N LEU A 292 -80.03 5.91 -29.44
CA LEU A 292 -79.92 6.68 -30.68
C LEU A 292 -81.12 6.33 -31.58
N ILE A 293 -81.97 7.30 -31.83
CA ILE A 293 -83.12 7.20 -32.71
C ILE A 293 -82.74 7.81 -34.06
N ASP A 294 -82.78 7.04 -35.14
CA ASP A 294 -82.57 7.58 -36.48
C ASP A 294 -83.74 8.52 -36.85
N VAL A 295 -83.44 9.80 -37.10
CA VAL A 295 -84.39 10.84 -37.55
C VAL A 295 -84.21 11.19 -39.01
N SER A 296 -83.16 10.68 -39.68
CA SER A 296 -83.03 10.80 -41.13
C SER A 296 -84.19 10.11 -41.86
N ALA A 297 -84.87 9.21 -41.16
CA ALA A 297 -86.11 8.57 -41.54
C ALA A 297 -87.30 9.04 -40.67
N GLU A 298 -87.64 10.34 -40.66
CA GLU A 298 -89.01 10.74 -40.28
C GLU A 298 -90.08 10.21 -41.25
N GLN A 299 -89.68 9.57 -42.36
CA GLN A 299 -90.48 8.56 -43.00
C GLN A 299 -90.33 7.25 -42.23
N LYS A 300 -91.24 7.03 -41.28
CA LYS A 300 -91.64 5.68 -40.85
C LYS A 300 -92.12 4.89 -42.07
N GLU A 301 -91.21 4.40 -42.89
CA GLU A 301 -91.33 3.02 -43.30
C GLU A 301 -90.72 2.25 -42.14
N GLU A 302 -91.56 1.77 -41.21
CA GLU A 302 -91.17 0.61 -40.41
C GLU A 302 -90.57 -0.37 -41.40
N LEU A 303 -89.25 -0.59 -41.35
CA LEU A 303 -88.59 -1.55 -42.22
C LEU A 303 -89.41 -2.82 -42.11
N THR A 304 -90.13 -3.13 -43.20
CA THR A 304 -91.17 -4.15 -43.14
C THR A 304 -90.43 -5.42 -42.75
N PRO A 305 -90.83 -6.10 -41.65
CA PRO A 305 -90.16 -7.30 -41.22
C PRO A 305 -89.92 -8.21 -42.43
N VAL A 306 -88.79 -8.93 -42.49
CA VAL A 306 -88.49 -9.81 -43.65
C VAL A 306 -89.68 -10.70 -44.01
N ARG A 307 -90.48 -11.08 -43.01
CA ARG A 307 -91.75 -11.78 -43.18
C ARG A 307 -92.81 -11.02 -44.00
N SER A 308 -93.05 -9.74 -43.73
CA SER A 308 -94.01 -8.93 -44.49
C SER A 308 -93.50 -8.55 -45.87
N LEU A 309 -92.19 -8.36 -46.06
CA LEU A 309 -91.60 -8.22 -47.40
C LEU A 309 -91.80 -9.48 -48.23
N LEU A 310 -91.55 -10.66 -47.64
CA LEU A 310 -91.82 -11.94 -48.30
C LEU A 310 -93.31 -12.12 -48.60
N GLN A 311 -94.19 -11.70 -47.68
CA GLN A 311 -95.63 -11.80 -47.87
C GLN A 311 -96.14 -10.85 -48.96
N SER A 312 -95.65 -9.61 -48.98
CA SER A 312 -95.93 -8.63 -50.06
C SER A 312 -95.42 -9.13 -51.40
N ALA A 313 -94.21 -9.72 -51.45
CA ALA A 313 -93.69 -10.32 -52.67
C ALA A 313 -94.56 -11.50 -53.16
N TRP A 314 -95.11 -12.30 -52.23
CA TRP A 314 -96.06 -13.35 -52.57
C TRP A 314 -97.41 -12.80 -53.07
N GLU A 315 -97.92 -11.73 -52.46
CA GLU A 315 -99.13 -11.03 -52.90
C GLU A 315 -98.94 -10.42 -54.30
N GLU A 316 -97.77 -9.82 -54.58
CA GLU A 316 -97.41 -9.35 -55.93
C GLU A 316 -97.35 -10.48 -56.96
N VAL A 317 -96.82 -11.65 -56.59
CA VAL A 317 -96.81 -12.83 -57.47
C VAL A 317 -98.23 -13.32 -57.73
N GLU A 318 -99.10 -13.35 -56.72
CA GLU A 318 -100.51 -13.73 -56.85
C GLU A 318 -101.28 -12.74 -57.74
N GLN A 319 -101.06 -11.44 -57.54
CA GLN A 319 -101.65 -10.38 -58.35
C GLN A 319 -101.14 -10.42 -59.80
N SER A 320 -99.84 -10.64 -59.99
CA SER A 320 -99.24 -10.85 -61.32
C SER A 320 -99.84 -12.07 -62.03
N TYR A 321 -100.17 -13.13 -61.29
CA TYR A 321 -100.83 -14.31 -61.83
C TYR A 321 -102.28 -14.00 -62.27
N PHE A 322 -102.99 -13.19 -61.48
CA PHE A 322 -104.33 -12.73 -61.82
C PHE A 322 -104.32 -11.83 -63.06
N GLU A 323 -103.40 -10.87 -63.13
CA GLU A 323 -103.20 -10.01 -64.30
C GLU A 323 -102.80 -10.81 -65.54
N LEU A 324 -101.96 -11.84 -65.38
CA LEU A 324 -101.62 -12.77 -66.46
C LEU A 324 -102.86 -13.54 -66.96
N ALA A 325 -103.74 -13.97 -66.07
CA ALA A 325 -104.99 -14.64 -66.46
C ALA A 325 -105.93 -13.68 -67.21
N GLN A 326 -106.06 -12.43 -66.73
CA GLN A 326 -106.90 -11.41 -67.36
C GLN A 326 -106.36 -11.00 -68.74
N THR A 327 -105.05 -10.80 -68.85
CA THR A 327 -104.39 -10.49 -70.14
C THR A 327 -104.51 -11.65 -71.11
N ARG A 328 -104.35 -12.92 -70.68
CA ARG A 328 -104.60 -14.10 -71.53
C ARG A 328 -106.03 -14.14 -72.07
N ASN A 329 -107.03 -13.85 -71.24
CA ASN A 329 -108.42 -13.81 -71.68
C ASN A 329 -108.65 -12.69 -72.70
N ARG A 330 -108.09 -11.49 -72.46
CA ARG A 330 -108.16 -10.36 -73.40
C ARG A 330 -107.43 -10.62 -74.71
N CYS A 331 -106.27 -11.29 -74.67
CA CYS A 331 -105.56 -11.74 -75.87
C CYS A 331 -106.43 -12.71 -76.68
N GLY A 332 -107.07 -13.68 -76.03
CA GLY A 332 -107.99 -14.60 -76.71
C GLY A 332 -109.17 -13.89 -77.37
N GLN A 333 -109.76 -12.89 -76.70
CA GLN A 333 -110.82 -12.06 -77.28
C GLN A 333 -110.32 -11.28 -78.50
N LEU A 334 -109.18 -10.59 -78.39
CA LEU A 334 -108.60 -9.83 -79.50
C LEU A 334 -108.17 -10.73 -80.67
N GLU A 335 -107.71 -11.95 -80.42
CA GLU A 335 -107.46 -12.95 -81.46
C GLU A 335 -108.75 -13.35 -82.19
N THR A 336 -109.86 -13.53 -81.46
CA THR A 336 -111.16 -13.82 -82.08
C THR A 336 -111.69 -12.65 -82.92
N GLU A 337 -111.48 -11.41 -82.47
CA GLU A 337 -111.84 -10.21 -83.22
C GLU A 337 -110.94 -10.02 -84.46
N LEU A 338 -109.63 -10.22 -84.31
CA LEU A 338 -108.67 -10.14 -85.41
C LEU A 338 -108.97 -11.20 -86.47
N THR A 339 -109.23 -12.45 -86.08
CA THR A 339 -109.63 -13.51 -87.02
C THR A 339 -110.98 -13.24 -87.70
N ALA A 340 -111.90 -12.56 -87.02
CA ALA A 340 -113.16 -12.11 -87.62
C ALA A 340 -112.96 -10.96 -88.64
N VAL A 341 -112.08 -10.00 -88.34
CA VAL A 341 -111.72 -8.91 -89.26
C VAL A 341 -110.92 -9.43 -90.45
N MET A 342 -110.03 -10.40 -90.23
CA MET A 342 -109.31 -11.12 -91.29
C MET A 342 -110.27 -11.78 -92.28
N ARG A 343 -111.26 -12.54 -91.80
CA ARG A 343 -112.27 -13.16 -92.66
C ARG A 343 -113.09 -12.14 -93.46
N LYS A 344 -113.33 -10.95 -92.91
CA LYS A 344 -114.02 -9.85 -93.62
C LYS A 344 -113.12 -9.19 -94.68
N ALA A 345 -111.82 -9.12 -94.45
CA ALA A 345 -110.86 -8.60 -95.42
C ALA A 345 -110.61 -9.61 -96.56
N GLU A 346 -110.54 -10.91 -96.26
CA GLU A 346 -110.43 -12.00 -97.25
C GLU A 346 -111.64 -12.06 -98.20
N THR A 347 -112.85 -11.70 -97.75
CA THR A 347 -114.05 -11.64 -98.61
C THR A 347 -114.16 -10.35 -99.42
N ALA A 348 -113.50 -9.26 -99.00
CA ALA A 348 -113.45 -7.99 -99.72
C ALA A 348 -112.44 -8.00 -100.90
N HIS A 349 -111.41 -8.83 -100.85
CA HIS A 349 -110.43 -9.03 -101.92
C HIS A 349 -110.92 -10.16 -102.85
N GLY A 350 -111.79 -9.82 -103.80
CA GLY A 350 -112.43 -10.80 -104.69
C GLY A 350 -111.45 -11.62 -105.54
N SER A 351 -111.69 -12.94 -105.62
CA SER A 351 -111.25 -13.99 -106.56
C SER A 351 -109.86 -13.96 -107.26
N ASP A 352 -108.93 -13.06 -106.93
CA ASP A 352 -107.56 -13.06 -107.45
C ASP A 352 -106.59 -13.70 -106.41
N PRO A 353 -106.04 -14.90 -106.68
CA PRO A 353 -105.23 -15.63 -105.71
C PRO A 353 -103.91 -14.93 -105.36
N VAL A 354 -103.37 -14.09 -106.26
CA VAL A 354 -102.09 -13.38 -106.01
C VAL A 354 -102.29 -12.24 -105.03
N SER A 355 -103.34 -11.42 -105.23
CA SER A 355 -103.70 -10.33 -104.31
C SER A 355 -104.02 -10.83 -102.90
N ARG A 356 -104.63 -12.02 -102.78
CA ARG A 356 -104.90 -12.67 -101.50
C ARG A 356 -103.62 -13.11 -100.78
N CYS A 357 -102.69 -13.77 -101.49
CA CYS A 357 -101.40 -14.17 -100.91
C CYS A 357 -100.54 -12.98 -100.48
N VAL A 358 -100.53 -11.88 -101.25
CA VAL A 358 -99.80 -10.65 -100.89
C VAL A 358 -100.38 -10.01 -99.64
N PHE A 359 -101.71 -9.91 -99.52
CA PHE A 359 -102.38 -9.41 -98.33
C PHE A 359 -102.11 -10.27 -97.09
N GLU A 360 -102.17 -11.60 -97.23
CA GLU A 360 -101.85 -12.55 -96.14
C GLU A 360 -100.39 -12.41 -95.68
N LEU A 361 -99.44 -12.26 -96.61
CA LEU A 361 -98.02 -12.06 -96.31
C LEU A 361 -97.71 -10.69 -95.69
N GLU A 362 -98.29 -9.60 -96.19
CA GLU A 362 -98.12 -8.27 -95.62
C GLU A 362 -98.69 -8.21 -94.20
N MET A 363 -99.86 -8.82 -93.99
CA MET A 363 -100.48 -8.86 -92.67
C MET A 363 -99.67 -9.73 -91.69
N GLU A 364 -99.18 -10.89 -92.12
CA GLU A 364 -98.29 -11.71 -91.31
C GLU A 364 -96.98 -10.97 -91.00
N GLY A 365 -96.45 -10.19 -91.96
CA GLY A 365 -95.32 -9.29 -91.76
C GLY A 365 -95.58 -8.21 -90.72
N VAL A 366 -96.76 -7.59 -90.73
CA VAL A 366 -97.17 -6.58 -89.73
C VAL A 366 -97.36 -7.22 -88.35
N LYS A 367 -97.96 -8.42 -88.27
CA LYS A 367 -98.08 -9.19 -87.01
C LYS A 367 -96.72 -9.49 -86.41
N GLN A 368 -95.80 -10.02 -87.22
CA GLN A 368 -94.45 -10.36 -86.76
C GLN A 368 -93.65 -9.11 -86.39
N ALA A 369 -93.81 -8.00 -87.11
CA ALA A 369 -93.21 -6.71 -86.75
C ALA A 369 -93.74 -6.18 -85.41
N ALA A 370 -95.06 -6.23 -85.19
CA ALA A 370 -95.67 -5.80 -83.92
C ALA A 370 -95.22 -6.67 -82.74
N VAL A 371 -95.13 -8.00 -82.92
CA VAL A 371 -94.60 -8.92 -81.88
C VAL A 371 -93.13 -8.62 -81.59
N ARG A 372 -92.29 -8.45 -82.62
CA ARG A 372 -90.87 -8.10 -82.46
C ARG A 372 -90.69 -6.78 -81.73
N ASP A 373 -91.45 -5.75 -82.10
CA ASP A 373 -91.33 -4.42 -81.51
C ASP A 373 -91.82 -4.43 -80.05
N ARG A 374 -92.88 -5.19 -79.74
CA ARG A 374 -93.34 -5.42 -78.36
C ARG A 374 -92.32 -6.18 -77.51
N ILE A 375 -91.69 -7.23 -78.06
CA ILE A 375 -90.62 -7.97 -77.37
C ILE A 375 -89.42 -7.05 -77.13
N ARG A 376 -89.03 -6.22 -78.11
CA ARG A 376 -87.95 -5.24 -77.94
C ARG A 376 -88.24 -4.23 -76.84
N GLU A 377 -89.47 -3.71 -76.78
CA GLU A 377 -89.91 -2.81 -75.71
C GLU A 377 -89.86 -3.49 -74.34
N GLN A 378 -90.36 -4.73 -74.23
CA GLN A 378 -90.28 -5.51 -72.98
C GLN A 378 -88.84 -5.83 -72.57
N CYS A 379 -87.97 -6.18 -73.52
CA CYS A 379 -86.54 -6.38 -73.25
C CYS A 379 -85.87 -5.09 -72.77
N ALA A 380 -86.21 -3.94 -73.34
CA ALA A 380 -85.68 -2.64 -72.92
C ALA A 380 -86.14 -2.29 -71.49
N GLN A 381 -87.41 -2.54 -71.15
CA GLN A 381 -87.94 -2.34 -69.80
C GLN A 381 -87.26 -3.25 -68.77
N LEU A 382 -87.11 -4.53 -69.07
CA LEU A 382 -86.42 -5.49 -68.19
C LEU A 382 -84.94 -5.14 -68.01
N GLN A 383 -84.26 -4.65 -69.05
CA GLN A 383 -82.88 -4.18 -68.95
C GLN A 383 -82.75 -2.94 -68.07
N LEU A 384 -83.71 -2.01 -68.14
CA LEU A 384 -83.73 -0.84 -67.27
C LEU A 384 -83.91 -1.25 -65.80
N GLN A 385 -84.90 -2.10 -65.50
CA GLN A 385 -85.15 -2.63 -64.15
C GLN A 385 -83.94 -3.41 -63.60
N ALA A 386 -83.27 -4.21 -64.44
CA ALA A 386 -82.07 -4.93 -64.04
C ALA A 386 -80.90 -3.98 -63.70
N ARG A 387 -80.75 -2.86 -64.43
CA ARG A 387 -79.74 -1.84 -64.13
C ARG A 387 -80.05 -1.10 -62.84
N GLU A 388 -81.29 -0.68 -62.64
CA GLU A 388 -81.75 -0.03 -61.41
C GLU A 388 -81.53 -0.95 -60.19
N GLY A 389 -81.86 -2.25 -60.32
CA GLY A 389 -81.58 -3.24 -59.30
C GLY A 389 -80.08 -3.42 -59.00
N GLN A 390 -79.23 -3.43 -60.04
CA GLN A 390 -77.77 -3.49 -59.87
C GLN A 390 -77.18 -2.23 -59.22
N ASP A 391 -77.72 -1.05 -59.52
CA ASP A 391 -77.33 0.21 -58.89
C ASP A 391 -77.74 0.22 -57.41
N ALA A 392 -78.96 -0.23 -57.08
CA ALA A 392 -79.43 -0.36 -55.71
C ALA A 392 -78.55 -1.33 -54.88
N ILE A 393 -78.20 -2.50 -55.45
CA ILE A 393 -77.30 -3.45 -54.79
C ILE A 393 -75.91 -2.84 -54.54
N ARG A 394 -75.35 -2.12 -55.53
CA ARG A 394 -74.05 -1.45 -55.36
C ARG A 394 -74.12 -0.39 -54.26
N SER A 395 -75.18 0.41 -54.23
CA SER A 395 -75.40 1.41 -53.17
C SER A 395 -75.44 0.76 -51.78
N LEU A 396 -76.24 -0.31 -51.62
CA LEU A 396 -76.32 -1.06 -50.36
C LEU A 396 -74.99 -1.68 -49.94
N GLN A 397 -74.21 -2.22 -50.89
CA GLN A 397 -72.88 -2.75 -50.61
C GLN A 397 -71.91 -1.67 -50.12
N THR A 398 -71.94 -0.47 -50.72
CA THR A 398 -71.11 0.65 -50.26
C THR A 398 -71.51 1.15 -48.87
N GLN A 399 -72.81 1.24 -48.58
CA GLN A 399 -73.31 1.59 -47.25
C GLN A 399 -72.91 0.55 -46.20
N TRP A 400 -73.06 -0.75 -46.52
CA TRP A 400 -72.65 -1.82 -45.63
C TRP A 400 -71.14 -1.78 -45.32
N GLN A 401 -70.31 -1.55 -46.33
CA GLN A 401 -68.86 -1.41 -46.14
C GLN A 401 -68.53 -0.23 -45.24
N SER A 402 -69.18 0.93 -45.44
CA SER A 402 -69.00 2.11 -44.59
C SER A 402 -69.35 1.82 -43.12
N VAL A 403 -70.43 1.08 -42.85
CA VAL A 403 -70.80 0.67 -41.50
C VAL A 403 -69.75 -0.28 -40.90
N MET A 404 -69.22 -1.23 -41.69
CA MET A 404 -68.18 -2.14 -41.22
C MET A 404 -66.88 -1.40 -40.90
N ASP A 405 -66.47 -0.46 -41.76
CA ASP A 405 -65.28 0.35 -41.55
C ASP A 405 -65.42 1.23 -40.30
N PHE A 406 -66.60 1.81 -40.06
CA PHE A 406 -66.89 2.57 -38.85
C PHE A 406 -66.80 1.69 -37.58
N ARG A 407 -67.38 0.48 -37.60
CA ARG A 407 -67.27 -0.45 -36.46
C ARG A 407 -65.81 -0.79 -36.14
N GLN A 408 -65.01 -1.10 -37.16
CA GLN A 408 -63.58 -1.38 -36.97
C GLN A 408 -62.83 -0.17 -36.39
N LEU A 409 -63.16 1.05 -36.83
CA LEU A 409 -62.56 2.27 -36.29
C LEU A 409 -62.93 2.47 -34.82
N VAL A 410 -64.19 2.27 -34.44
CA VAL A 410 -64.64 2.37 -33.05
C VAL A 410 -63.93 1.34 -32.17
N ASP A 411 -63.81 0.09 -32.61
CA ASP A 411 -63.10 -0.96 -31.88
C ASP A 411 -61.62 -0.58 -31.66
N ARG A 412 -60.94 -0.07 -32.71
CA ARG A 412 -59.55 0.40 -32.60
C ARG A 412 -59.41 1.55 -31.59
N ARG A 413 -60.35 2.51 -31.60
CA ARG A 413 -60.34 3.65 -30.67
C ARG A 413 -60.62 3.22 -29.23
N GLN A 414 -61.60 2.34 -29.00
CA GLN A 414 -61.88 1.80 -27.67
C GLN A 414 -60.69 1.03 -27.11
N GLU A 415 -60.00 0.25 -27.94
CA GLU A 415 -58.78 -0.45 -27.53
C GLU A 415 -57.64 0.52 -27.18
N GLN A 416 -57.46 1.60 -27.94
CA GLN A 416 -56.51 2.68 -27.59
C GLN A 416 -56.85 3.29 -26.21
N ILE A 417 -58.13 3.58 -25.93
CA ILE A 417 -58.57 4.11 -24.63
C ILE A 417 -58.27 3.11 -23.50
N ARG A 418 -58.58 1.82 -23.67
CA ARG A 418 -58.27 0.78 -22.67
C ARG A 418 -56.77 0.71 -22.38
N ARG A 419 -55.93 0.78 -23.41
CA ARG A 419 -54.47 0.80 -23.26
C ARG A 419 -53.99 2.04 -22.49
N LEU A 420 -54.56 3.21 -22.76
CA LEU A 420 -54.23 4.44 -22.02
C LEU A 420 -54.62 4.34 -20.54
N ILE A 421 -55.81 3.82 -20.23
CA ILE A 421 -56.27 3.58 -18.85
C ILE A 421 -55.31 2.62 -18.13
N LYS A 422 -54.98 1.49 -18.77
CA LYS A 422 -54.03 0.51 -18.22
C LYS A 422 -52.66 1.14 -18.00
N GLY A 423 -52.13 1.86 -18.99
CA GLY A 423 -50.84 2.55 -18.91
C GLY A 423 -50.78 3.55 -17.75
N ASN A 424 -51.83 4.34 -17.55
CA ASN A 424 -51.91 5.28 -16.43
C ASN A 424 -51.91 4.55 -15.08
N SER A 425 -52.69 3.47 -14.95
CA SER A 425 -52.71 2.65 -13.73
C SER A 425 -51.33 2.05 -13.40
N THR A 426 -50.57 1.58 -14.42
CA THR A 426 -49.22 1.05 -14.22
C THR A 426 -48.21 2.12 -13.85
N VAL A 427 -48.31 3.33 -14.43
CA VAL A 427 -47.42 4.45 -14.07
C VAL A 427 -47.62 4.85 -12.61
N LYS A 428 -48.87 4.83 -12.11
CA LYS A 428 -49.15 5.11 -10.69
C LYS A 428 -48.51 4.09 -9.75
N THR A 429 -48.58 2.79 -10.08
CA THR A 429 -47.94 1.74 -9.27
C THR A 429 -46.43 1.84 -9.31
N GLU A 430 -45.85 2.09 -10.49
CA GLU A 430 -44.41 2.28 -10.67
C GLU A 430 -43.90 3.49 -9.89
N LEU A 431 -44.62 4.62 -9.91
CA LEU A 431 -44.24 5.80 -9.13
C LEU A 431 -44.19 5.51 -7.63
N THR A 432 -45.16 4.75 -7.11
CA THR A 432 -45.20 4.34 -5.70
C THR A 432 -44.01 3.44 -5.36
N ARG A 433 -43.69 2.48 -6.24
CA ARG A 433 -42.52 1.60 -6.10
C ARG A 433 -41.22 2.39 -6.08
N VAL A 434 -41.00 3.26 -7.06
CA VAL A 434 -39.79 4.10 -7.15
C VAL A 434 -39.64 5.00 -5.93
N HIS A 435 -40.73 5.56 -5.41
CA HIS A 435 -40.68 6.37 -4.19
C HIS A 435 -40.23 5.56 -2.97
N ALA A 436 -40.73 4.33 -2.82
CA ALA A 436 -40.28 3.42 -1.77
C ALA A 436 -38.80 3.04 -1.93
N GLU A 437 -38.34 2.78 -3.16
CA GLU A 437 -36.94 2.45 -3.46
C GLU A 437 -35.98 3.60 -3.15
N VAL A 438 -36.36 4.85 -3.47
CA VAL A 438 -35.57 6.04 -3.10
C VAL A 438 -35.46 6.16 -1.57
N GLY A 439 -36.57 5.95 -0.85
CA GLY A 439 -36.57 5.97 0.62
C GLY A 439 -35.65 4.90 1.21
N GLN A 440 -35.73 3.67 0.70
CA GLN A 440 -34.86 2.57 1.11
C GLN A 440 -33.39 2.88 0.81
N PHE A 441 -33.08 3.42 -0.36
CA PHE A 441 -31.72 3.82 -0.73
C PHE A 441 -31.15 4.85 0.26
N VAL A 442 -31.92 5.88 0.61
CA VAL A 442 -31.48 6.89 1.59
C VAL A 442 -31.19 6.23 2.94
N GLN A 443 -32.07 5.34 3.40
CA GLN A 443 -31.95 4.72 4.71
C GLN A 443 -30.83 3.67 4.80
N GLU A 444 -30.68 2.81 3.80
CA GLU A 444 -29.74 1.68 3.82
C GLU A 444 -28.37 2.03 3.22
N LYS A 445 -28.31 2.92 2.22
CA LYS A 445 -27.07 3.22 1.50
C LYS A 445 -26.48 4.56 1.87
N LEU A 446 -27.27 5.63 1.94
CA LEU A 446 -26.74 6.97 2.17
C LEU A 446 -26.47 7.24 3.67
N ASN A 447 -27.43 6.93 4.54
CA ASN A 447 -27.33 7.22 5.98
C ASN A 447 -26.10 6.60 6.67
N PRO A 448 -25.73 5.32 6.43
CA PRO A 448 -24.56 4.73 7.06
C PRO A 448 -23.23 5.38 6.64
N GLN A 449 -23.18 6.01 5.46
CA GLN A 449 -21.95 6.62 4.95
C GLN A 449 -21.56 7.85 5.77
N PHE A 450 -22.51 8.60 6.32
CA PHE A 450 -22.21 9.74 7.18
C PHE A 450 -21.35 9.33 8.39
N GLY A 451 -21.68 8.21 9.04
CA GLY A 451 -20.89 7.69 10.15
C GLY A 451 -19.46 7.32 9.74
N SER A 452 -19.31 6.65 8.60
CA SER A 452 -17.99 6.30 8.02
C SER A 452 -17.15 7.55 7.71
N VAL A 453 -17.76 8.58 7.12
CA VAL A 453 -17.09 9.85 6.79
C VAL A 453 -16.65 10.59 8.06
N ILE A 454 -17.53 10.67 9.08
CA ILE A 454 -17.19 11.28 10.37
C ILE A 454 -16.02 10.54 11.02
N LYS A 455 -16.05 9.19 11.02
CA LYS A 455 -14.98 8.37 11.56
C LYS A 455 -13.66 8.61 10.83
N ALA A 456 -13.65 8.53 9.50
CA ALA A 456 -12.45 8.78 8.70
C ALA A 456 -11.88 10.19 8.90
N SER A 457 -12.76 11.21 8.97
CA SER A 457 -12.36 12.59 9.29
C SER A 457 -11.72 12.70 10.68
N SER A 458 -12.29 12.01 11.68
CA SER A 458 -11.76 12.00 13.03
C SER A 458 -10.40 11.29 13.14
N GLU A 459 -10.18 10.22 12.37
CA GLU A 459 -8.91 9.48 12.33
C GLU A 459 -7.79 10.28 11.62
N LEU A 460 -8.15 11.03 10.57
CA LEU A 460 -7.22 11.93 9.89
C LEU A 460 -6.84 13.13 10.76
N ARG A 461 -7.67 13.49 11.75
CA ARG A 461 -7.39 14.63 12.62
C ARG A 461 -6.13 14.38 13.46
N ASN A 462 -5.14 15.25 13.28
CA ASN A 462 -3.83 15.17 13.94
C ASN A 462 -2.99 13.93 13.57
N SER A 463 -3.37 13.17 12.54
CA SER A 463 -2.66 11.95 12.11
C SER A 463 -1.20 12.23 11.76
N VAL A 464 -0.93 13.33 11.06
CA VAL A 464 0.43 13.77 10.69
C VAL A 464 1.28 14.04 11.94
N SER A 465 0.71 14.74 12.93
CA SER A 465 1.40 15.04 14.19
C SER A 465 1.65 13.78 15.02
N GLN A 466 0.69 12.85 15.05
CA GLN A 466 0.87 11.55 15.71
C GLN A 466 1.94 10.70 15.01
N GLY A 467 1.92 10.64 13.67
CA GLY A 467 2.95 9.97 12.86
C GLY A 467 4.34 10.52 13.15
N ALA A 468 4.50 11.84 13.14
CA ALA A 468 5.77 12.49 13.46
C ALA A 468 6.27 12.17 14.88
N LYS A 469 5.38 12.13 15.88
CA LYS A 469 5.72 11.72 17.25
C LYS A 469 6.15 10.26 17.33
N HIS A 470 5.46 9.36 16.62
CA HIS A 470 5.88 7.95 16.55
C HIS A 470 7.28 7.82 15.93
N PHE A 471 7.57 8.59 14.88
CA PHE A 471 8.91 8.64 14.32
C PHE A 471 9.94 9.12 15.34
N SER A 472 9.65 9.99 16.30
CA SER A 472 10.62 10.36 17.34
C SER A 472 10.83 9.30 18.43
N CYS A 473 9.84 8.48 18.74
CA CYS A 473 9.90 7.56 19.88
C CYS A 473 10.44 6.16 19.54
N VAL A 474 10.55 5.80 18.27
CA VAL A 474 10.92 4.43 17.84
C VAL A 474 12.40 4.34 17.47
N ALA A 475 13.15 3.40 18.06
CA ALA A 475 14.54 3.13 17.68
C ALA A 475 14.61 2.53 16.26
N LEU A 476 15.40 3.12 15.36
CA LEU A 476 15.47 2.67 13.95
C LEU A 476 16.01 1.24 13.83
N ALA A 477 16.90 0.84 14.73
CA ALA A 477 17.44 -0.52 14.81
C ALA A 477 16.35 -1.59 15.04
N ALA A 478 15.22 -1.23 15.67
CA ALA A 478 14.10 -2.15 15.91
C ALA A 478 13.17 -2.31 14.69
N LEU A 479 13.20 -1.35 13.77
CA LEU A 479 12.42 -1.38 12.52
C LEU A 479 13.08 -2.26 11.45
N ASN A 480 14.41 -2.36 11.46
CA ASN A 480 15.15 -3.24 10.56
C ASN A 480 14.99 -4.71 10.98
N ARG A 481 13.97 -5.39 10.44
CA ARG A 481 13.66 -6.79 10.76
C ARG A 481 14.01 -7.73 9.59
N ARG A 482 14.64 -8.85 9.90
CA ARG A 482 14.94 -9.93 8.97
C ARG A 482 13.96 -11.08 9.18
N ALA A 483 13.50 -11.68 8.09
CA ALA A 483 12.65 -12.85 8.14
C ALA A 483 13.52 -14.10 8.36
N MET A 484 13.16 -14.91 9.35
CA MET A 484 13.76 -16.21 9.61
C MET A 484 12.93 -17.32 8.95
N LYS A 485 13.54 -18.50 8.76
CA LYS A 485 12.78 -19.70 8.38
C LYS A 485 11.71 -19.96 9.46
N GLY A 486 10.43 -20.03 9.06
CA GLY A 486 9.29 -20.14 9.97
C GLY A 486 8.47 -18.86 10.15
N GLY A 487 8.73 -17.79 9.40
CA GLY A 487 7.88 -16.58 9.35
C GLY A 487 8.12 -15.57 10.48
N GLN A 488 8.93 -15.93 11.48
CA GLN A 488 9.32 -15.02 12.56
C GLN A 488 10.22 -13.90 12.02
N LYS A 489 9.90 -12.64 12.35
CA LYS A 489 10.70 -11.46 12.00
C LYS A 489 11.48 -10.97 13.21
N LEU A 490 12.80 -11.09 13.17
CA LEU A 490 13.69 -10.65 14.25
C LEU A 490 14.43 -9.35 13.87
N PRO A 491 14.66 -8.44 14.83
CA PRO A 491 15.51 -7.27 14.60
C PRO A 491 16.92 -7.68 14.14
N ALA A 492 17.46 -6.98 13.15
CA ALA A 492 18.77 -7.26 12.58
C ALA A 492 19.89 -7.15 13.63
N ALA A 493 19.75 -6.23 14.59
CA ALA A 493 20.69 -6.10 15.72
C ALA A 493 20.79 -7.38 16.56
N GLN A 494 19.70 -8.13 16.68
CA GLN A 494 19.72 -9.42 17.36
C GLN A 494 20.42 -10.49 16.51
N LEU A 495 20.63 -10.33 15.22
CA LEU A 495 21.33 -11.34 14.41
C LEU A 495 22.83 -11.05 14.26
N SER A 496 23.32 -9.99 14.92
CA SER A 496 24.72 -9.57 14.82
C SER A 496 25.68 -10.53 15.54
N ILE A 497 26.82 -10.80 14.90
CA ILE A 497 27.96 -11.53 15.48
C ILE A 497 28.71 -10.68 16.53
N HIS A 498 28.49 -9.37 16.59
CA HIS A 498 29.11 -8.46 17.57
C HIS A 498 28.38 -8.37 18.93
N ARG A 499 27.45 -9.31 19.21
CA ARG A 499 26.68 -9.39 20.48
C ARG A 499 27.54 -9.39 21.76
N ILE A 500 28.82 -9.75 21.65
CA ILE A 500 29.78 -9.81 22.76
C ILE A 500 30.13 -8.41 23.30
N GLN A 501 29.85 -7.33 22.57
CA GLN A 501 30.05 -5.94 23.05
C GLN A 501 28.98 -5.48 24.05
N SER A 502 28.43 -6.37 24.87
CA SER A 502 27.44 -6.00 25.88
C SER A 502 28.13 -5.34 27.10
N PRO A 503 27.43 -4.41 27.81
CA PRO A 503 27.96 -3.82 29.04
C PRO A 503 28.23 -4.86 30.13
N ALA A 504 27.44 -5.96 30.14
CA ALA A 504 27.61 -7.05 31.09
C ALA A 504 28.89 -7.85 30.81
N PHE A 505 29.21 -8.09 29.53
CA PHE A 505 30.44 -8.76 29.14
C PHE A 505 31.67 -7.92 29.50
N HIS A 506 31.65 -6.62 29.24
CA HIS A 506 32.73 -5.70 29.64
C HIS A 506 32.98 -5.70 31.15
N LYS A 507 31.91 -5.69 31.97
CA LYS A 507 32.05 -5.80 33.44
C LYS A 507 32.69 -7.11 33.87
N ILE A 508 32.35 -8.22 33.23
CA ILE A 508 32.93 -9.53 33.51
C ILE A 508 34.43 -9.52 33.18
N CYS A 509 34.81 -9.03 32.00
CA CYS A 509 36.22 -8.92 31.61
C CYS A 509 37.00 -8.04 32.59
N GLN A 510 36.46 -6.89 32.97
CA GLN A 510 37.08 -5.99 33.94
C GLN A 510 37.23 -6.65 35.33
N SER A 511 36.23 -7.41 35.79
CA SER A 511 36.26 -8.09 37.08
C SER A 511 37.28 -9.24 37.16
N LEU A 512 37.57 -9.87 36.02
CA LEU A 512 38.53 -10.97 35.89
C LEU A 512 39.90 -10.50 35.41
N SER A 513 40.11 -9.19 35.26
CA SER A 513 41.29 -8.60 34.61
C SER A 513 41.60 -9.25 33.25
N PHE A 514 40.55 -9.63 32.52
CA PHE A 514 40.64 -10.31 31.23
C PHE A 514 40.79 -9.28 30.10
N PRO A 515 41.85 -9.35 29.26
CA PRO A 515 42.06 -8.38 28.20
C PRO A 515 41.00 -8.48 27.09
N MET A 516 40.46 -7.34 26.66
CA MET A 516 39.38 -7.30 25.65
C MET A 516 39.79 -7.73 24.25
N TYR A 517 41.10 -7.81 23.97
CA TYR A 517 41.63 -8.30 22.70
C TYR A 517 41.72 -9.84 22.65
N MET A 518 41.57 -10.52 23.79
CA MET A 518 41.58 -11.98 23.85
C MET A 518 40.21 -12.56 23.49
N ALA A 519 40.22 -13.77 22.92
CA ALA A 519 39.01 -14.45 22.50
C ALA A 519 38.11 -14.78 23.71
N PRO A 520 36.80 -14.52 23.68
CA PRO A 520 35.88 -14.75 24.81
C PRO A 520 35.92 -16.17 25.37
N GLU A 521 36.33 -17.15 24.56
CA GLU A 521 36.51 -18.55 24.92
C GLU A 521 37.60 -18.75 26.00
N GLU A 522 38.61 -17.87 26.05
CA GLU A 522 39.71 -17.89 27.05
C GLU A 522 39.30 -17.31 28.41
N LEU A 523 38.09 -16.76 28.50
CA LEU A 523 37.62 -16.16 29.76
C LEU A 523 37.43 -17.22 30.85
N TRP A 524 37.12 -18.46 30.45
CA TRP A 524 37.01 -19.59 31.37
C TRP A 524 38.38 -20.07 31.87
N SER A 525 39.40 -20.13 30.99
CA SER A 525 40.75 -20.54 31.36
C SER A 525 41.34 -19.57 32.39
N GLN A 526 41.18 -18.26 32.16
CA GLN A 526 41.60 -17.21 33.11
C GLN A 526 40.88 -17.31 34.46
N ALA A 527 39.56 -17.55 34.48
CA ALA A 527 38.80 -17.69 35.72
C ALA A 527 39.26 -18.91 36.56
N VAL A 528 39.63 -20.01 35.89
CA VAL A 528 40.17 -21.21 36.55
C VAL A 528 41.53 -20.92 37.18
N VAL A 529 42.43 -20.21 36.47
CA VAL A 529 43.75 -19.81 36.98
C VAL A 529 43.61 -18.96 38.25
N LEU A 530 42.82 -17.89 38.20
CA LEU A 530 42.59 -17.01 39.35
C LEU A 530 42.01 -17.76 40.56
N ARG A 531 41.11 -18.73 40.32
CA ARG A 531 40.56 -19.58 41.37
C ARG A 531 41.61 -20.49 42.03
N LEU A 532 42.57 -20.99 41.26
CA LEU A 532 43.69 -21.80 41.78
C LEU A 532 44.65 -20.94 42.60
N GLU A 533 45.01 -19.75 42.11
CA GLU A 533 45.84 -18.79 42.85
C GLU A 533 45.20 -18.41 44.18
N LEU A 534 43.90 -18.12 44.19
CA LEU A 534 43.17 -17.75 45.40
C LEU A 534 43.18 -18.89 46.43
N ARG A 535 43.01 -20.15 45.99
CA ARG A 535 43.14 -21.33 46.87
C ARG A 535 44.54 -21.44 47.45
N HIS A 536 45.57 -21.21 46.63
CA HIS A 536 46.96 -21.25 47.07
C HIS A 536 47.25 -20.19 48.14
N LEU A 537 46.83 -18.94 47.89
CA LEU A 537 46.99 -17.83 48.83
C LEU A 537 46.25 -18.07 50.14
N ARG A 538 45.02 -18.59 50.11
CA ARG A 538 44.28 -18.98 51.32
C ARG A 538 45.02 -20.03 52.14
N ARG A 539 45.64 -21.03 51.49
CA ARG A 539 46.42 -22.06 52.17
C ARG A 539 47.68 -21.49 52.83
N LEU A 540 48.38 -20.58 52.14
CA LEU A 540 49.54 -19.90 52.70
C LEU A 540 49.18 -19.05 53.92
N LEU A 541 48.09 -18.28 53.84
CA LEU A 541 47.56 -17.49 54.97
C LEU A 541 47.22 -18.37 56.17
N GLN A 542 46.57 -19.51 55.93
CA GLN A 542 46.25 -20.46 56.98
C GLN A 542 47.51 -20.99 57.67
N LEU A 543 48.49 -21.46 56.92
CA LEU A 543 49.76 -21.95 57.47
C LEU A 543 50.52 -20.88 58.26
N PHE A 544 50.50 -19.63 57.77
CA PHE A 544 51.11 -18.50 58.45
C PHE A 544 50.41 -18.20 59.78
N SER A 545 49.07 -18.26 59.81
CA SER A 545 48.29 -18.06 61.02
C SER A 545 48.51 -19.17 62.06
N GLU A 546 48.62 -20.42 61.63
CA GLU A 546 48.90 -21.58 62.49
C GLU A 546 50.29 -21.48 63.10
N SER A 547 51.31 -21.19 62.27
CA SER A 547 52.70 -20.97 62.72
C SER A 547 52.83 -19.80 63.71
N SER A 548 52.14 -18.69 63.44
CA SER A 548 52.12 -17.53 64.33
C SER A 548 51.47 -17.84 65.68
N ALA A 549 50.35 -18.58 65.68
CA ALA A 549 49.67 -19.01 66.90
C ALA A 549 50.52 -19.97 67.73
N ASP A 550 51.27 -20.88 67.09
CA ASP A 550 52.17 -21.80 67.77
C ASP A 550 53.37 -21.09 68.38
N LEU A 551 53.96 -20.11 67.68
CA LEU A 551 54.99 -19.24 68.22
C LEU A 551 54.49 -18.43 69.43
N GLN A 552 53.27 -17.88 69.37
CA GLN A 552 52.67 -17.16 70.50
C GLN A 552 52.44 -18.07 71.72
N LYS A 553 51.96 -19.31 71.51
CA LYS A 553 51.81 -20.31 72.59
C LYS A 553 53.15 -20.71 73.21
N LEU A 554 54.19 -20.87 72.40
CA LEU A 554 55.54 -21.16 72.87
C LEU A 554 56.13 -20.00 73.67
N THR A 555 55.90 -18.76 73.21
CA THR A 555 56.35 -17.54 73.89
C THR A 555 55.65 -17.36 75.25
N ALA A 556 54.36 -17.69 75.35
CA ALA A 556 53.60 -17.63 76.60
C ALA A 556 54.00 -18.68 77.65
N ARG A 557 54.72 -19.74 77.27
CA ARG A 557 55.18 -20.82 78.16
C ARG A 557 56.56 -20.59 78.78
N LEU A 558 57.20 -19.45 78.53
CA LEU A 558 58.55 -19.14 79.00
C LEU A 558 58.52 -18.25 80.26
N PRO A 559 59.00 -18.72 81.43
CA PRO A 559 59.39 -17.83 82.53
C PRO A 559 60.69 -17.09 82.16
N SER A 560 60.90 -15.87 82.71
CA SER A 560 62.06 -15.02 82.41
C SER A 560 63.39 -15.78 82.56
N PRO A 561 64.25 -15.84 81.53
CA PRO A 561 65.34 -16.79 81.52
C PRO A 561 66.59 -16.27 82.24
N ASP A 562 67.18 -17.13 83.06
CA ASP A 562 68.58 -17.07 83.44
C ASP A 562 69.45 -17.46 82.22
N GLN A 563 70.49 -16.68 81.93
CA GLN A 563 71.30 -16.80 80.71
C GLN A 563 71.94 -18.19 80.56
N GLN A 564 72.25 -18.87 81.67
CA GLN A 564 72.84 -20.21 81.63
C GLN A 564 71.83 -21.29 81.22
N THR A 565 70.56 -21.16 81.58
CA THR A 565 69.50 -22.11 81.20
C THR A 565 69.16 -21.99 79.72
N LEU A 566 69.21 -20.78 79.16
CA LEU A 566 69.06 -20.55 77.73
C LEU A 566 70.16 -21.22 76.91
N VAL A 567 71.42 -21.06 77.31
CA VAL A 567 72.56 -21.64 76.57
C VAL A 567 72.52 -23.17 76.58
N GLN A 568 72.15 -23.78 77.72
CA GLN A 568 71.99 -25.23 77.79
C GLN A 568 70.81 -25.72 76.95
N ARG A 569 69.72 -24.96 76.90
CA ARG A 569 68.54 -25.32 76.12
C ARG A 569 68.74 -25.11 74.62
N VAL A 570 69.48 -24.08 74.21
CA VAL A 570 69.91 -23.91 72.81
C VAL A 570 70.78 -25.10 72.39
N LYS A 571 71.73 -25.53 73.24
CA LYS A 571 72.51 -26.75 72.96
C LYS A 571 71.65 -28.00 72.84
N MET A 572 70.66 -28.19 73.74
CA MET A 572 69.73 -29.32 73.63
C MET A 572 68.88 -29.27 72.36
N VAL A 573 68.37 -28.09 71.99
CA VAL A 573 67.55 -27.92 70.79
C VAL A 573 68.40 -28.07 69.53
N ASP A 574 69.65 -27.58 69.53
CA ASP A 574 70.59 -27.80 68.44
C ASP A 574 70.91 -29.29 68.28
N ASP A 575 71.11 -30.02 69.37
CA ASP A 575 71.29 -31.47 69.34
C ASP A 575 70.04 -32.20 68.83
N GLU A 576 68.84 -31.78 69.24
CA GLU A 576 67.58 -32.34 68.76
C GLU A 576 67.33 -32.05 67.27
N ILE A 577 67.66 -30.84 66.80
CA ILE A 577 67.62 -30.44 65.39
C ILE A 577 68.63 -31.24 64.58
N LEU A 578 69.85 -31.44 65.08
CA LEU A 578 70.86 -32.26 64.42
C LEU A 578 70.43 -33.74 64.31
N GLN A 579 69.73 -34.26 65.32
CA GLN A 579 69.21 -35.64 65.32
C GLN A 579 67.96 -35.81 64.44
N THR A 580 67.07 -34.82 64.35
CA THR A 580 65.76 -34.97 63.68
C THR A 580 65.67 -34.33 62.30
N LEU A 581 66.21 -33.12 62.14
CA LEU A 581 66.12 -32.34 60.91
C LEU A 581 67.22 -32.70 59.92
N LEU A 582 68.45 -33.00 60.38
CA LEU A 582 69.55 -33.37 59.49
C LEU A 582 69.25 -34.63 58.64
N PRO A 583 68.70 -35.73 59.19
CA PRO A 583 68.34 -36.90 58.38
C PRO A 583 67.20 -36.58 57.40
N ARG A 584 66.17 -35.83 57.82
CA ARG A 584 65.06 -35.43 56.94
C ARG A 584 65.50 -34.50 55.82
N ALA A 585 66.38 -33.54 56.10
CA ALA A 585 66.95 -32.65 55.09
C ALA A 585 67.82 -33.44 54.09
N ARG A 586 68.59 -34.42 54.57
CA ARG A 586 69.36 -35.33 53.69
C ARG A 586 68.43 -36.20 52.83
N GLU A 587 67.36 -36.75 53.39
CA GLU A 587 66.36 -37.52 52.65
C GLU A 587 65.67 -36.65 51.58
N LEU A 588 65.27 -35.43 51.94
CA LEU A 588 64.60 -34.50 51.04
C LEU A 588 65.54 -34.04 49.92
N THR A 589 66.82 -33.80 50.25
CA THR A 589 67.87 -33.52 49.25
C THR A 589 68.06 -34.71 48.30
N GLN A 590 68.03 -35.94 48.80
CA GLN A 590 68.06 -37.16 47.97
C GLN A 590 66.81 -37.32 47.10
N ARG A 591 65.63 -36.97 47.60
CA ARG A 591 64.38 -37.01 46.81
C ARG A 591 64.38 -35.92 45.74
N CYS A 592 64.85 -34.71 46.07
CA CYS A 592 65.02 -33.63 45.12
C CYS A 592 66.06 -33.95 44.04
N SER A 593 67.18 -34.58 44.39
CA SER A 593 68.17 -35.01 43.39
C SER A 593 67.62 -36.11 42.47
N LYS A 594 66.85 -37.08 43.01
CA LYS A 594 66.11 -38.06 42.20
C LYS A 594 65.07 -37.40 41.28
N GLY A 595 64.33 -36.41 41.78
CA GLY A 595 63.36 -35.64 41.01
C GLY A 595 64.02 -34.84 39.88
N LEU A 596 65.17 -34.21 40.15
CA LEU A 596 65.96 -33.50 39.13
C LEU A 596 66.48 -34.46 38.05
N LEU A 597 66.96 -35.65 38.43
CA LEU A 597 67.34 -36.69 37.46
C LEU A 597 66.16 -37.17 36.61
N TYR A 598 64.97 -37.31 37.20
CA TYR A 598 63.75 -37.64 36.46
C TYR A 598 63.32 -36.48 35.53
N THR A 599 63.62 -35.24 35.90
CA THR A 599 63.28 -34.05 35.09
C THR A 599 64.04 -34.07 33.76
N ASP A 600 65.28 -34.55 33.73
CA ASP A 600 66.01 -34.76 32.47
C ASP A 600 65.40 -35.87 31.61
N GLN A 601 64.89 -36.93 32.22
CA GLN A 601 64.15 -37.98 31.49
C GLN A 601 62.84 -37.44 30.90
N VAL A 602 62.11 -36.63 31.65
CA VAL A 602 60.86 -35.98 31.20
C VAL A 602 61.15 -34.92 30.14
N LYS A 603 62.21 -34.11 30.28
CA LYS A 603 62.64 -33.17 29.23
C LYS A 603 62.98 -33.90 27.94
N THR A 604 63.72 -35.00 28.02
CA THR A 604 64.04 -35.85 26.86
C THR A 604 62.76 -36.44 26.24
N ALA A 605 61.78 -36.85 27.05
CA ALA A 605 60.49 -37.34 26.55
C ALA A 605 59.64 -36.23 25.90
N ILE A 606 59.65 -35.02 26.47
CA ILE A 606 58.97 -33.83 25.93
C ILE A 606 59.64 -33.35 24.64
N THR A 607 60.98 -33.36 24.54
CA THR A 607 61.68 -33.06 23.28
C THR A 607 61.37 -34.12 22.22
N HIS A 608 61.37 -35.41 22.56
CA HIS A 608 60.89 -36.44 21.63
C HIS A 608 59.43 -36.22 21.19
N TRP A 609 58.58 -35.71 22.08
CA TRP A 609 57.18 -35.38 21.77
C TRP A 609 57.04 -34.12 20.90
N TRP A 610 57.85 -33.10 21.13
CA TRP A 610 57.81 -31.83 20.38
C TRP A 610 58.53 -31.89 19.03
N GLU A 611 59.62 -32.65 18.93
CA GLU A 611 60.40 -32.78 17.69
C GLU A 611 59.86 -33.87 16.75
N GLN A 612 58.95 -34.74 17.24
CA GLN A 612 58.33 -35.87 16.54
C GLN A 612 59.12 -36.37 15.32
N PRO A 613 60.15 -37.22 15.50
CA PRO A 613 60.97 -37.69 14.37
C PRO A 613 60.15 -38.36 13.25
N GLY A 614 58.96 -38.89 13.59
CA GLY A 614 57.98 -39.47 12.68
C GLY A 614 57.08 -38.47 11.92
N GLN A 615 56.96 -37.20 12.35
CA GLN A 615 56.11 -36.19 11.68
C GLN A 615 56.61 -35.85 10.26
N PHE A 616 57.92 -36.00 10.04
CA PHE A 616 58.57 -35.78 8.75
C PHE A 616 59.08 -37.09 8.11
N ALA A 617 58.73 -38.25 8.67
CA ALA A 617 59.13 -39.54 8.12
C ALA A 617 58.19 -39.92 6.97
N LEU A 618 58.70 -39.83 5.74
CA LEU A 618 58.00 -40.34 4.56
C LEU A 618 58.12 -41.87 4.50
N PRO A 619 57.16 -42.59 3.87
CA PRO A 619 57.14 -44.06 3.83
C PRO A 619 58.43 -44.73 3.33
N GLU A 620 59.21 -44.02 2.51
CA GLU A 620 60.39 -44.52 1.82
C GLU A 620 61.72 -44.11 2.49
N MET A 621 61.67 -43.32 3.57
CA MET A 621 62.85 -42.72 4.19
C MET A 621 62.97 -43.13 5.67
N GLN A 622 64.18 -43.53 6.09
CA GLN A 622 64.47 -43.82 7.49
C GLN A 622 64.95 -42.55 8.20
N ARG A 623 64.27 -42.16 9.27
CA ARG A 623 64.70 -41.09 10.19
C ARG A 623 65.15 -41.74 11.49
N GLU A 624 66.41 -41.51 11.84
CA GLU A 624 67.11 -42.16 12.97
C GLU A 624 67.09 -43.69 12.93
N GLY A 625 67.23 -44.27 11.73
CA GLY A 625 67.30 -45.72 11.52
C GLY A 625 65.97 -46.48 11.64
N LEU A 626 64.85 -45.77 11.84
CA LEU A 626 63.50 -46.35 11.92
C LEU A 626 62.63 -45.88 10.75
N THR A 627 61.79 -46.78 10.23
CA THR A 627 60.80 -46.44 9.19
C THR A 627 59.53 -45.83 9.80
N PHE A 628 58.72 -45.17 8.98
CA PHE A 628 57.44 -44.59 9.42
C PHE A 628 56.53 -45.62 10.11
N GLN A 629 56.45 -46.86 9.62
CA GLN A 629 55.66 -47.92 10.25
C GLN A 629 56.18 -48.33 11.64
N GLN A 630 57.50 -48.32 11.83
CA GLN A 630 58.11 -48.62 13.13
C GLN A 630 57.85 -47.49 14.13
N TRP A 631 57.90 -46.23 13.68
CA TRP A 631 57.48 -45.08 14.49
C TRP A 631 56.00 -45.16 14.89
N LEU A 632 55.12 -45.55 13.97
CA LEU A 632 53.69 -45.72 14.24
C LEU A 632 53.41 -46.86 15.24
N GLN A 633 54.13 -47.97 15.17
CA GLN A 633 54.00 -49.06 16.14
C GLN A 633 54.50 -48.65 17.53
N ARG A 634 55.61 -47.93 17.61
CA ARG A 634 56.16 -47.42 18.87
C ARG A 634 55.19 -46.44 19.54
N TRP A 635 54.54 -45.58 18.75
CA TRP A 635 53.48 -44.69 19.24
C TRP A 635 52.29 -45.49 19.79
N LYS A 636 51.81 -46.49 19.04
CA LYS A 636 50.67 -47.34 19.47
C LYS A 636 50.95 -48.13 20.74
N LEU A 637 52.21 -48.52 20.99
CA LEU A 637 52.62 -49.18 22.24
C LEU A 637 52.67 -48.18 23.40
N ALA A 638 53.23 -46.98 23.20
CA ALA A 638 53.31 -45.96 24.23
C ALA A 638 51.93 -45.45 24.71
N THR A 639 50.91 -45.47 23.84
CA THR A 639 49.53 -45.07 24.19
C THR A 639 48.67 -46.20 24.74
N LYS A 640 49.18 -47.43 24.84
CA LYS A 640 48.44 -48.59 25.38
C LYS A 640 48.69 -48.87 26.87
N GLU A 641 49.64 -48.18 27.50
CA GLU A 641 49.97 -48.35 28.93
C GLU A 641 49.59 -47.14 29.81
N SER A 642 48.71 -46.25 29.33
CA SER A 642 48.12 -45.16 30.14
C SER A 642 46.66 -45.43 30.50
#